data_AF-A0A4R0YLW3-F1
#
_entry.id   AF-A0A4R0YLW3-F1
#
_cell.length_a   1.000
_cell.length_b   1.000
_cell.length_c   1.000
_cell.angle_alpha   90.00
_cell.angle_beta   90.00
_cell.angle_gamma   90.00
#
_symmetry.space_group_name_H-M   'P 1'
#
loop_
_entity.id
_entity.type
_entity.pdbx_description
1 polymer ?
#
loop_
_entity_poly.entity_id
_entity_poly.type
_entity_poly.pdbx_seq_one_letter_code
_entity_poly.pdbx_strand_id
1 'polypeptide(L)'
;MALTILMKDMQHAMVPALRQALAGKLGAVAESFPGLAKGGDLFDADVDAAARRWQSGVGIQADGVIGPYCMSLLGLVSLPAPSVPLTVDAVRQLFPETKPSNIARFLPYVAAALCGAKLTDRPMIVAAMGTIRAETEGFVPIPEFPSKYNTKPGMAPFSAYDGRLGNKALGEGARYRGRGFVQLTGRDNYHTYSATIGIDIEANPDLALGAEVAAVLLAVFLADHADAMRKALAAGNYAKARSLVNGGSYGLDKFRDVFRRADTVWPQASVGAGGTRRRGAAAKAAFATAGATAARQFTAGKDPVDLRDRAYMPPPASLNFEWPTDEKVKLHLTGYCTAGLVLDQGQEGACTGFGLACVINFLRWVRGGCPKKMASVSPRMLYNFARRYDEYAGENYEGSSCRGALKGWYYNGVCMEDDWPYTANDSEPPKFGYIQNATRTTLGVYYRIDLQSITDIQAAIQEVGAVYVSANTHEGWQNVATVRRVTGHASVPQIAFDGRASHTDGHAFALVGFNEHGFVVQNSWGQDWGARGFAILTYADWLANAMDAWVFAMGVPGVLFGAHAAGRKAVARAGIDKSRWWDVTAAYEHGVVLGNDARVNRYLPQDALTRSLQYQACTLPDAWFRAQPGDKKRLVIYAHGGLNSEDDAITRTRAMGPYFLGNGCYPLFMIWKTGMLESIGDIIVDKFRRGGPASGIREAITDATDALIESTIGRPFARPVWTEMKENAQWVGQPTRGGDLLVTALQNLYKTWGDQLEVHLVGHSAGSIFLGWLLDLLAFRGLEKLATSLHLYAPACTVQFANQHFAPHDALLENTYMDILSDKNERDDQVAEIYRKSLLYMVSDALEMDVRTPILGMDNTTKPAFTNWDGSASTGEALANWRQTVKEAGLGKRTLVVDTDKVPMTSDGKNPINASHGSFDNNVEVVSRTLQRITGKSRLAMPVDDLRGF
;
A
#
# COMPACT_ATOMS: atom_id res chain seq x y z
N MET A 1 -25.19 -12.99 17.19
CA MET A 1 -23.87 -12.76 17.83
C MET A 1 -22.73 -12.98 16.85
N ALA A 2 -22.53 -14.16 16.26
CA ALA A 2 -21.35 -14.41 15.41
C ALA A 2 -21.31 -13.65 14.07
N LEU A 3 -22.44 -13.10 13.61
CA LEU A 3 -22.54 -12.24 12.41
C LEU A 3 -22.79 -10.76 12.75
N THR A 4 -22.69 -10.38 14.03
CA THR A 4 -22.93 -9.01 14.45
C THR A 4 -21.86 -8.09 13.85
N ILE A 5 -22.31 -6.93 13.33
CA ILE A 5 -21.45 -5.85 12.87
C ILE A 5 -21.67 -4.67 13.81
N LEU A 6 -20.57 -4.06 14.28
CA LEU A 6 -20.59 -2.86 15.09
C LEU A 6 -19.85 -1.75 14.35
N MET A 7 -20.44 -0.55 14.35
CA MET A 7 -19.83 0.66 13.81
C MET A 7 -20.28 1.86 14.64
N LYS A 8 -19.65 3.01 14.39
CA LYS A 8 -19.94 4.27 15.09
C LYS A 8 -21.44 4.58 15.15
N ASP A 9 -21.87 5.14 16.29
CA ASP A 9 -23.20 5.62 16.62
C ASP A 9 -24.25 4.50 16.86
N MET A 10 -23.83 3.23 16.82
CA MET A 10 -24.67 2.09 17.22
C MET A 10 -24.67 1.89 18.73
N GLN A 11 -25.83 1.61 19.31
CA GLN A 11 -25.96 1.08 20.68
C GLN A 11 -26.07 -0.44 20.64
N HIS A 12 -25.18 -1.14 21.35
CA HIS A 12 -25.18 -2.60 21.38
C HIS A 12 -24.53 -3.17 22.65
N ALA A 13 -25.10 -4.24 23.20
CA ALA A 13 -24.64 -4.87 24.44
C ALA A 13 -23.20 -5.42 24.41
N MET A 14 -22.60 -5.58 23.22
CA MET A 14 -21.20 -6.02 23.07
C MET A 14 -20.18 -4.88 23.14
N VAL A 15 -20.61 -3.61 23.02
CA VAL A 15 -19.68 -2.46 23.03
C VAL A 15 -18.85 -2.38 24.32
N PRO A 16 -19.37 -2.66 25.53
CA PRO A 16 -18.54 -2.69 26.74
C PRO A 16 -17.39 -3.70 26.66
N ALA A 17 -17.65 -4.90 26.13
CA ALA A 17 -16.61 -5.92 25.94
C ALA A 17 -15.61 -5.52 24.85
N LEU A 18 -16.10 -4.89 23.77
CA LEU A 18 -15.25 -4.33 22.72
C LEU A 18 -14.30 -3.26 23.26
N ARG A 19 -14.77 -2.34 24.11
CA ARG A 19 -13.93 -1.31 24.74
C ARG A 19 -12.79 -1.94 25.53
N GLN A 20 -13.09 -2.96 26.34
CA GLN A 20 -12.08 -3.68 27.13
C GLN A 20 -11.07 -4.41 26.22
N ALA A 21 -11.55 -5.09 25.18
CA ALA A 21 -10.68 -5.78 24.23
C ALA A 21 -9.75 -4.81 23.50
N LEU A 22 -10.27 -3.68 22.99
CA LEU A 22 -9.48 -2.65 22.33
C LEU A 22 -8.46 -2.03 23.29
N ALA A 23 -8.86 -1.68 24.51
CA ALA A 23 -7.94 -1.15 25.52
C ALA A 23 -6.80 -2.13 25.81
N GLY A 24 -7.12 -3.42 25.97
CA GLY A 24 -6.13 -4.47 26.19
C GLY A 24 -5.17 -4.66 25.02
N LYS A 25 -5.65 -4.62 23.77
CA LYS A 25 -4.81 -4.77 22.57
C LYS A 25 -3.96 -3.53 22.27
N LEU A 26 -4.47 -2.32 22.55
CA LEU A 26 -3.76 -1.06 22.35
C LEU A 26 -2.71 -0.79 23.44
N GLY A 27 -2.86 -1.39 24.63
CA GLY A 27 -1.96 -1.17 25.76
C GLY A 27 -1.89 0.31 26.13
N ALA A 28 -0.68 0.86 26.29
CA ALA A 28 -0.49 2.27 26.63
C ALA A 28 -1.12 3.25 25.62
N VAL A 29 -1.26 2.86 24.34
CA VAL A 29 -1.90 3.70 23.31
C VAL A 29 -3.38 3.93 23.58
N ALA A 30 -4.02 3.08 24.41
CA ALA A 30 -5.41 3.24 24.81
C ALA A 30 -5.68 4.56 25.56
N GLU A 31 -4.68 5.12 26.24
CA GLU A 31 -4.80 6.39 26.97
C GLU A 31 -5.15 7.58 26.07
N SER A 32 -4.81 7.50 24.78
CA SER A 32 -5.20 8.50 23.78
C SER A 32 -6.69 8.43 23.39
N PHE A 33 -7.42 7.42 23.85
CA PHE A 33 -8.83 7.18 23.55
C PHE A 33 -9.65 7.08 24.85
N PRO A 34 -9.87 8.20 25.56
CA PRO A 34 -10.48 8.19 26.89
C PRO A 34 -11.89 7.58 26.89
N GLY A 35 -12.60 7.60 25.75
CA GLY A 35 -13.85 6.86 25.56
C GLY A 35 -13.75 5.39 25.97
N LEU A 36 -12.65 4.69 25.69
CA LEU A 36 -12.51 3.27 26.06
C LEU A 36 -12.73 3.00 27.56
N ALA A 37 -12.40 3.96 28.43
CA ALA A 37 -12.57 3.84 29.87
C ALA A 37 -13.96 4.26 30.39
N LYS A 38 -14.78 4.97 29.59
CA LYS A 38 -16.08 5.53 30.03
C LYS A 38 -17.16 4.48 30.30
N GLY A 39 -16.97 3.23 29.85
CA GLY A 39 -18.03 2.21 29.85
C GLY A 39 -19.19 2.57 28.90
N GLY A 40 -20.29 1.82 28.99
CA GLY A 40 -21.50 2.06 28.17
C GLY A 40 -21.57 1.25 26.87
N ASP A 41 -22.78 1.20 26.31
CA ASP A 41 -23.17 0.38 25.16
C ASP A 41 -23.18 1.12 23.81
N LEU A 42 -22.98 2.45 23.82
CA LEU A 42 -22.84 3.25 22.60
C LEU A 42 -21.44 3.09 21.99
N PHE A 43 -21.33 2.77 20.71
CA PHE A 43 -20.09 2.81 19.96
C PHE A 43 -19.77 4.27 19.56
N ASP A 44 -19.12 4.99 20.47
CA ASP A 44 -18.82 6.41 20.28
C ASP A 44 -17.62 6.68 19.33
N ALA A 45 -17.34 7.96 19.08
CA ALA A 45 -16.25 8.39 18.21
C ALA A 45 -14.85 7.97 18.68
N ASP A 46 -14.64 7.82 20.00
CA ASP A 46 -13.35 7.36 20.54
C ASP A 46 -13.18 5.85 20.35
N VAL A 47 -14.24 5.05 20.49
CA VAL A 47 -14.21 3.61 20.16
C VAL A 47 -13.91 3.41 18.68
N ASP A 48 -14.53 4.21 17.81
CA ASP A 48 -14.29 4.18 16.35
C ASP A 48 -12.85 4.54 15.98
N ALA A 49 -12.30 5.58 16.60
CA ALA A 49 -10.90 5.95 16.40
C ALA A 49 -9.94 4.88 16.94
N ALA A 50 -10.23 4.32 18.13
CA ALA A 50 -9.46 3.22 18.72
C ALA A 50 -9.50 1.95 17.85
N ALA A 51 -10.67 1.61 17.29
CA ALA A 51 -10.84 0.48 16.38
C ALA A 51 -9.99 0.66 15.12
N ARG A 52 -10.06 1.83 14.46
CA ARG A 52 -9.21 2.15 13.30
C ARG A 52 -7.72 2.10 13.64
N ARG A 53 -7.35 2.63 14.82
CA ARG A 53 -5.97 2.58 15.29
C ARG A 53 -5.50 1.13 15.46
N TRP A 54 -6.29 0.28 16.12
CA TRP A 54 -5.98 -1.13 16.30
C TRP A 54 -5.91 -1.88 14.96
N GLN A 55 -6.93 -1.77 14.12
CA GLN A 55 -7.00 -2.39 12.78
C GLN A 55 -5.76 -2.04 11.95
N SER A 56 -5.39 -0.75 11.91
CA SER A 56 -4.17 -0.34 11.22
C SER A 56 -2.92 -0.93 11.85
N GLY A 57 -2.82 -0.99 13.18
CA GLY A 57 -1.63 -1.50 13.86
C GLY A 57 -1.44 -3.02 13.78
N VAL A 58 -2.48 -3.77 13.39
CA VAL A 58 -2.41 -5.20 13.09
C VAL A 58 -2.39 -5.50 11.59
N GLY A 59 -2.41 -4.49 10.71
CA GLY A 59 -2.30 -4.72 9.26
C GLY A 59 -3.56 -5.21 8.58
N ILE A 60 -4.74 -4.81 9.08
CA ILE A 60 -6.04 -5.06 8.45
C ILE A 60 -6.71 -3.75 8.04
N GLN A 61 -7.90 -3.81 7.44
CA GLN A 61 -8.59 -2.63 6.94
C GLN A 61 -9.04 -1.74 8.10
N ALA A 62 -8.55 -0.51 8.12
CA ALA A 62 -8.78 0.45 9.21
C ALA A 62 -10.01 1.34 8.96
N ASP A 63 -11.18 0.74 8.80
CA ASP A 63 -12.45 1.43 8.51
C ASP A 63 -13.35 1.64 9.73
N GLY A 64 -12.95 1.15 10.90
CA GLY A 64 -13.71 1.28 12.16
C GLY A 64 -14.88 0.29 12.27
N VAL A 65 -15.11 -0.54 11.26
CA VAL A 65 -16.16 -1.55 11.26
C VAL A 65 -15.65 -2.80 11.95
N ILE A 66 -16.34 -3.22 13.02
CA ILE A 66 -16.03 -4.43 13.78
C ILE A 66 -17.06 -5.50 13.43
N GLY A 67 -16.70 -6.39 12.50
CA GLY A 67 -17.51 -7.56 12.14
C GLY A 67 -16.91 -8.88 12.67
N PRO A 68 -17.34 -10.04 12.15
CA PRO A 68 -16.94 -11.34 12.65
C PRO A 68 -15.43 -11.58 12.69
N TYR A 69 -14.69 -11.08 11.70
CA TYR A 69 -13.24 -11.25 11.65
C TYR A 69 -12.55 -10.39 12.71
N CYS A 70 -12.90 -9.10 12.81
CA CYS A 70 -12.36 -8.24 13.86
C CYS A 70 -12.72 -8.76 15.26
N MET A 71 -13.95 -9.24 15.45
CA MET A 71 -14.40 -9.80 16.73
C MET A 71 -13.60 -11.05 17.13
N SER A 72 -13.25 -11.94 16.19
CA SER A 72 -12.47 -13.13 16.51
C SER A 72 -11.04 -12.74 16.92
N LEU A 73 -10.40 -11.80 16.23
CA LEU A 73 -9.06 -11.29 16.57
C LEU A 73 -9.02 -10.58 17.93
N LEU A 74 -10.12 -9.92 18.29
CA LEU A 74 -10.30 -9.28 19.59
C LEU A 74 -10.68 -10.29 20.70
N GLY A 75 -10.89 -11.57 20.37
CA GLY A 75 -11.28 -12.61 21.30
C GLY A 75 -12.72 -12.49 21.81
N LEU A 76 -13.58 -11.75 21.11
CA LEU A 76 -14.98 -11.52 21.47
C LEU A 76 -15.90 -12.66 21.00
N VAL A 77 -15.49 -13.38 19.95
CA VAL A 77 -16.22 -14.54 19.41
C VAL A 77 -15.26 -15.66 19.08
N SER A 78 -15.75 -16.90 19.16
CA SER A 78 -15.07 -18.09 18.66
C SER A 78 -15.83 -18.62 17.44
N LEU A 79 -15.12 -18.84 16.33
CA LEU A 79 -15.70 -19.25 15.06
C LEU A 79 -15.48 -20.75 14.83
N PRO A 80 -16.46 -21.49 14.29
CA PRO A 80 -16.30 -22.91 13.99
C PRO A 80 -15.28 -23.11 12.86
N ALA A 81 -14.49 -24.18 12.94
CA ALA A 81 -13.54 -24.51 11.88
C ALA A 81 -14.25 -24.94 10.58
N PRO A 82 -13.78 -24.48 9.40
CA PRO A 82 -14.29 -24.94 8.12
C PRO A 82 -13.88 -26.40 7.85
N SER A 83 -14.68 -27.13 7.06
CA SER A 83 -14.37 -28.52 6.68
C SER A 83 -13.21 -28.65 5.70
N VAL A 84 -12.74 -27.53 5.14
CA VAL A 84 -11.60 -27.44 4.23
C VAL A 84 -10.71 -26.26 4.64
N PRO A 85 -9.38 -26.33 4.45
CA PRO A 85 -8.49 -25.26 4.83
C PRO A 85 -8.66 -24.04 3.89
N LEU A 86 -9.22 -22.95 4.42
CA LEU A 86 -9.42 -21.68 3.73
C LEU A 86 -8.14 -20.82 3.75
N THR A 87 -7.11 -21.28 3.04
CA THR A 87 -5.81 -20.59 2.96
C THR A 87 -5.67 -19.82 1.65
N VAL A 88 -4.76 -18.84 1.62
CA VAL A 88 -4.42 -18.11 0.38
C VAL A 88 -3.92 -19.07 -0.71
N ASP A 89 -3.09 -20.05 -0.36
CA ASP A 89 -2.53 -21.01 -1.31
C ASP A 89 -3.55 -21.99 -1.87
N ALA A 90 -4.55 -22.38 -1.07
CA ALA A 90 -5.66 -23.18 -1.55
C ALA A 90 -6.58 -22.35 -2.45
N VAL A 91 -6.96 -21.15 -2.00
CA VAL A 91 -7.93 -20.32 -2.72
C VAL A 91 -7.35 -19.77 -4.02
N ARG A 92 -6.07 -19.38 -4.09
CA ARG A 92 -5.47 -18.89 -5.36
C ARG A 92 -5.56 -19.91 -6.50
N GLN A 93 -5.51 -21.21 -6.19
CA GLN A 93 -5.66 -22.28 -7.20
C GLN A 93 -7.08 -22.33 -7.80
N LEU A 94 -8.08 -21.85 -7.06
CA LEU A 94 -9.46 -21.68 -7.50
C LEU A 94 -9.67 -20.40 -8.34
N PHE A 95 -8.72 -19.46 -8.27
CA PHE A 95 -8.76 -18.12 -8.85
C PHE A 95 -7.47 -17.80 -9.65
N PRO A 96 -7.23 -18.50 -10.78
CA PRO A 96 -5.96 -18.42 -11.51
C PRO A 96 -5.60 -17.01 -12.03
N GLU A 97 -6.60 -16.18 -12.35
CA GLU A 97 -6.42 -14.83 -12.89
C GLU A 97 -6.42 -13.74 -11.81
N THR A 98 -6.49 -14.13 -10.53
CA THR A 98 -6.63 -13.19 -9.42
C THR A 98 -5.29 -12.94 -8.75
N LYS A 99 -5.02 -11.67 -8.47
CA LYS A 99 -3.83 -11.26 -7.70
C LYS A 99 -3.87 -11.91 -6.31
N PRO A 100 -2.83 -12.68 -5.91
CA PRO A 100 -2.80 -13.32 -4.59
C PRO A 100 -2.97 -12.33 -3.43
N SER A 101 -2.51 -11.09 -3.58
CA SER A 101 -2.66 -10.02 -2.59
C SER A 101 -4.12 -9.65 -2.31
N ASN A 102 -5.03 -9.73 -3.29
CA ASN A 102 -6.46 -9.52 -3.06
C ASN A 102 -7.06 -10.65 -2.22
N ILE A 103 -6.71 -11.90 -2.53
CA ILE A 103 -7.15 -13.06 -1.75
C ILE A 103 -6.64 -12.95 -0.31
N ALA A 104 -5.34 -12.69 -0.13
CA ALA A 104 -4.75 -12.52 1.20
C ALA A 104 -5.42 -11.41 2.01
N ARG A 105 -5.81 -10.32 1.35
CA ARG A 105 -6.49 -9.19 2.00
C ARG A 105 -7.93 -9.51 2.41
N PHE A 106 -8.71 -10.20 1.59
CA PHE A 106 -10.16 -10.30 1.77
C PHE A 106 -10.65 -11.68 2.23
N LEU A 107 -9.89 -12.75 2.01
CA LEU A 107 -10.25 -14.10 2.40
C LEU A 107 -10.52 -14.24 3.92
N PRO A 108 -9.76 -13.61 4.83
CA PRO A 108 -10.04 -13.74 6.26
C PRO A 108 -11.44 -13.25 6.65
N TYR A 109 -11.91 -12.14 6.05
CA TYR A 109 -13.27 -11.62 6.26
C TYR A 109 -14.33 -12.59 5.74
N VAL A 110 -14.14 -13.10 4.52
CA VAL A 110 -15.05 -14.08 3.91
C VAL A 110 -15.11 -15.36 4.75
N ALA A 111 -13.95 -15.90 5.16
CA ALA A 111 -13.86 -17.09 5.99
C ALA A 111 -14.57 -16.89 7.33
N ALA A 112 -14.33 -15.76 8.00
CA ALA A 112 -14.95 -15.46 9.28
C ALA A 112 -16.47 -15.33 9.16
N ALA A 113 -16.97 -14.68 8.11
CA ALA A 113 -18.40 -14.54 7.85
C ALA A 113 -19.07 -15.89 7.53
N LEU A 114 -18.47 -16.73 6.67
CA LEU A 114 -19.00 -18.08 6.38
C LEU A 114 -19.05 -18.95 7.64
N CYS A 115 -17.98 -18.91 8.45
CA CYS A 115 -17.95 -19.65 9.71
C CYS A 115 -18.98 -19.11 10.72
N GLY A 116 -19.12 -17.79 10.83
CA GLY A 116 -20.13 -17.13 11.66
C GLY A 116 -21.57 -17.49 11.24
N ALA A 117 -21.80 -17.66 9.92
CA ALA A 117 -23.07 -18.13 9.35
C ALA A 117 -23.25 -19.66 9.40
N LYS A 118 -22.27 -20.41 9.94
CA LYS A 118 -22.25 -21.88 9.98
C LYS A 118 -22.28 -22.53 8.59
N LEU A 119 -21.78 -21.83 7.56
CA LEU A 119 -21.57 -22.35 6.21
C LEU A 119 -20.17 -22.98 6.09
N THR A 120 -19.87 -23.92 7.00
CA THR A 120 -18.54 -24.53 7.13
C THR A 120 -18.34 -25.79 6.28
N ASP A 121 -19.41 -26.31 5.66
CA ASP A 121 -19.33 -27.50 4.82
C ASP A 121 -18.75 -27.19 3.43
N ARG A 122 -17.98 -28.14 2.87
CA ARG A 122 -17.31 -28.01 1.57
C ARG A 122 -18.26 -27.52 0.46
N PRO A 123 -19.48 -28.07 0.26
CA PRO A 123 -20.40 -27.56 -0.77
C PRO A 123 -20.65 -26.06 -0.67
N MET A 124 -20.95 -25.55 0.53
CA MET A 124 -21.23 -24.13 0.73
C MET A 124 -19.98 -23.25 0.63
N ILE A 125 -18.82 -23.74 1.10
CA ILE A 125 -17.55 -23.04 0.92
C ILE A 125 -17.20 -22.89 -0.56
N VAL A 126 -17.28 -23.97 -1.33
CA VAL A 126 -16.98 -23.96 -2.77
C VAL A 126 -18.03 -23.13 -3.53
N ALA A 127 -19.30 -23.14 -3.10
CA ALA A 127 -20.33 -22.26 -3.65
C ALA A 127 -20.02 -20.78 -3.39
N ALA A 128 -19.54 -20.42 -2.20
CA ALA A 128 -19.11 -19.06 -1.90
C ALA A 128 -17.94 -18.61 -2.78
N MET A 129 -16.91 -19.45 -2.93
CA MET A 129 -15.78 -19.17 -3.84
C MET A 129 -16.25 -19.05 -5.30
N GLY A 130 -17.16 -19.94 -5.74
CA GLY A 130 -17.78 -19.90 -7.06
C GLY A 130 -18.56 -18.61 -7.31
N THR A 131 -19.32 -18.16 -6.31
CA THR A 131 -20.07 -16.89 -6.37
C THR A 131 -19.10 -15.72 -6.49
N ILE A 132 -18.10 -15.61 -5.62
CA ILE A 132 -17.11 -14.51 -5.68
C ILE A 132 -16.43 -14.47 -7.05
N ARG A 133 -16.03 -15.62 -7.60
CA ARG A 133 -15.38 -15.70 -8.90
C ARG A 133 -16.29 -15.29 -10.05
N ALA A 134 -17.55 -15.71 -10.01
CA ALA A 134 -18.53 -15.36 -11.03
C ALA A 134 -18.89 -13.86 -11.01
N GLU A 135 -18.98 -13.24 -9.84
CA GLU A 135 -19.40 -11.84 -9.68
C GLU A 135 -18.24 -10.85 -9.81
N THR A 136 -17.09 -11.15 -9.21
CA THR A 136 -16.00 -10.16 -9.03
C THR A 136 -14.67 -10.59 -9.62
N GLU A 137 -14.45 -11.90 -9.86
CA GLU A 137 -13.18 -12.58 -10.21
C GLU A 137 -12.01 -12.17 -9.32
N GLY A 138 -11.62 -10.90 -9.32
CA GLY A 138 -10.50 -10.33 -8.58
C GLY A 138 -10.57 -10.41 -7.05
N PHE A 139 -11.61 -11.04 -6.47
CA PHE A 139 -11.76 -11.26 -5.02
C PHE A 139 -11.78 -9.95 -4.23
N VAL A 140 -12.45 -8.92 -4.77
CA VAL A 140 -12.62 -7.60 -4.14
C VAL A 140 -14.10 -7.28 -4.13
N PRO A 141 -14.66 -6.70 -3.05
CA PRO A 141 -16.01 -6.18 -3.08
C PRO A 141 -16.05 -4.96 -4.01
N ILE A 142 -16.86 -5.03 -5.07
CA ILE A 142 -16.94 -3.99 -6.10
C ILE A 142 -18.37 -3.48 -6.29
N PRO A 143 -18.55 -2.22 -6.70
CA PRO A 143 -19.82 -1.79 -7.28
C PRO A 143 -19.95 -2.35 -8.70
N GLU A 144 -21.18 -2.64 -9.11
CA GLU A 144 -21.50 -2.99 -10.48
C GLU A 144 -21.13 -1.83 -11.43
N PHE A 145 -20.62 -2.16 -12.61
CA PHE A 145 -20.29 -1.18 -13.65
C PHE A 145 -21.45 -0.99 -14.63
N PRO A 146 -21.62 0.21 -15.22
CA PRO A 146 -22.58 0.40 -16.30
C PRO A 146 -22.33 -0.56 -17.47
N SER A 147 -23.38 -1.18 -17.97
CA SER A 147 -23.36 -2.14 -19.07
C SER A 147 -24.64 -2.06 -19.89
N LYS A 148 -24.64 -2.68 -21.07
CA LYS A 148 -25.85 -2.81 -21.90
C LYS A 148 -27.01 -3.56 -21.21
N TYR A 149 -26.73 -4.29 -20.12
CA TYR A 149 -27.73 -5.07 -19.39
C TYR A 149 -28.39 -4.30 -18.25
N ASN A 150 -27.68 -3.32 -17.69
CA ASN A 150 -28.17 -2.51 -16.57
C ASN A 150 -28.47 -1.05 -16.98
N THR A 151 -27.99 -0.60 -18.14
CA THR A 151 -28.17 0.77 -18.64
C THR A 151 -28.90 0.73 -19.98
N LYS A 152 -30.06 1.39 -20.07
CA LYS A 152 -30.81 1.51 -21.33
C LYS A 152 -30.03 2.42 -22.30
N PRO A 153 -29.99 2.11 -23.61
CA PRO A 153 -29.33 2.98 -24.59
C PRO A 153 -29.82 4.44 -24.51
N GLY A 154 -28.89 5.39 -24.45
CA GLY A 154 -29.19 6.83 -24.39
C GLY A 154 -29.70 7.35 -23.04
N MET A 155 -29.76 6.51 -22.01
CA MET A 155 -30.27 6.87 -20.68
C MET A 155 -29.15 6.91 -19.63
N ALA A 156 -29.45 7.48 -18.46
CA ALA A 156 -28.52 7.51 -17.33
C ALA A 156 -28.05 6.10 -16.91
N PRO A 157 -26.82 5.96 -16.35
CA PRO A 157 -26.31 4.69 -15.86
C PRO A 157 -27.30 3.97 -14.92
N PHE A 158 -27.41 2.66 -15.07
CA PHE A 158 -28.31 1.79 -14.28
C PHE A 158 -29.83 2.02 -14.47
N SER A 159 -30.23 2.82 -15.46
CA SER A 159 -31.65 3.10 -15.80
C SER A 159 -32.50 1.88 -16.18
N ALA A 160 -31.90 0.72 -16.43
CA ALA A 160 -32.65 -0.53 -16.62
C ALA A 160 -33.20 -1.10 -15.30
N TYR A 161 -32.72 -0.61 -14.15
CA TYR A 161 -33.21 -0.98 -12.82
C TYR A 161 -34.28 -0.04 -12.27
N ASP A 162 -34.44 1.16 -12.84
CA ASP A 162 -35.53 2.05 -12.46
C ASP A 162 -36.89 1.37 -12.72
N GLY A 163 -37.76 1.36 -11.71
CA GLY A 163 -39.06 0.67 -11.76
C GLY A 163 -39.01 -0.86 -11.54
N ARG A 164 -37.86 -1.43 -11.17
CA ARG A 164 -37.66 -2.87 -10.95
C ARG A 164 -36.93 -3.14 -9.63
N LEU A 165 -37.04 -4.36 -9.10
CA LEU A 165 -36.32 -4.80 -7.89
C LEU A 165 -36.56 -3.87 -6.68
N GLY A 166 -37.79 -3.37 -6.53
CA GLY A 166 -38.18 -2.44 -5.46
C GLY A 166 -37.91 -0.96 -5.75
N ASN A 167 -37.18 -0.64 -6.82
CA ASN A 167 -36.92 0.75 -7.22
C ASN A 167 -38.20 1.39 -7.78
N LYS A 168 -38.60 2.53 -7.23
CA LYS A 168 -39.83 3.28 -7.53
C LYS A 168 -39.56 4.56 -8.32
N ALA A 169 -38.41 5.21 -8.11
CA ALA A 169 -38.10 6.51 -8.74
C ALA A 169 -36.98 6.41 -9.79
N LEU A 170 -36.91 7.40 -10.68
CA LEU A 170 -35.76 7.57 -11.58
C LEU A 170 -34.49 7.81 -10.78
N GLY A 171 -33.39 7.15 -11.16
CA GLY A 171 -32.11 7.23 -10.47
C GLY A 171 -31.97 6.31 -9.26
N GLU A 172 -33.04 5.65 -8.79
CA GLU A 172 -32.91 4.62 -7.76
C GLU A 172 -32.16 3.38 -8.26
N GLY A 173 -32.22 3.09 -9.56
CA GLY A 173 -31.39 2.06 -10.17
C GLY A 173 -29.89 2.31 -9.97
N ALA A 174 -29.45 3.57 -10.07
CA ALA A 174 -28.07 3.93 -9.79
C ALA A 174 -27.75 3.91 -8.29
N ARG A 175 -28.69 4.33 -7.44
CA ARG A 175 -28.55 4.30 -5.98
C ARG A 175 -28.37 2.87 -5.46
N TYR A 176 -29.24 1.95 -5.88
CA TYR A 176 -29.28 0.55 -5.45
C TYR A 176 -28.69 -0.42 -6.49
N ARG A 177 -27.66 0.00 -7.21
CA ARG A 177 -26.86 -0.86 -8.09
C ARG A 177 -26.16 -1.99 -7.30
N GLY A 178 -25.72 -3.03 -8.00
CA GLY A 178 -24.99 -4.15 -7.39
C GLY A 178 -23.76 -3.68 -6.60
N ARG A 179 -23.54 -4.25 -5.40
CA ARG A 179 -22.35 -4.01 -4.57
C ARG A 179 -21.96 -5.27 -3.78
N GLY A 180 -20.66 -5.46 -3.56
CA GLY A 180 -20.11 -6.49 -2.66
C GLY A 180 -19.57 -7.73 -3.37
N PHE A 181 -19.26 -8.78 -2.60
CA PHE A 181 -18.82 -10.08 -3.12
C PHE A 181 -19.94 -10.87 -3.80
N VAL A 182 -21.15 -10.75 -3.25
CA VAL A 182 -22.41 -11.08 -3.94
C VAL A 182 -23.01 -9.75 -4.39
N GLN A 183 -23.32 -9.61 -5.68
CA GLN A 183 -23.84 -8.34 -6.20
C GLN A 183 -25.27 -8.10 -5.70
N LEU A 184 -25.38 -7.35 -4.59
CA LEU A 184 -26.66 -7.00 -3.98
C LEU A 184 -27.31 -5.86 -4.79
N THR A 185 -28.32 -6.18 -5.59
CA THR A 185 -28.94 -5.23 -6.54
C THR A 185 -30.43 -5.01 -6.25
N GLY A 186 -30.87 -3.76 -6.26
CA GLY A 186 -32.26 -3.35 -6.11
C GLY A 186 -32.68 -3.04 -4.68
N ARG A 187 -33.54 -2.04 -4.50
CA ARG A 187 -33.99 -1.55 -3.20
C ARG A 187 -34.55 -2.64 -2.29
N ASP A 188 -35.30 -3.61 -2.82
CA ASP A 188 -35.88 -4.70 -2.01
C ASP A 188 -34.79 -5.53 -1.30
N ASN A 189 -33.67 -5.78 -2.00
CA ASN A 189 -32.54 -6.48 -1.42
C ASN A 189 -31.84 -5.63 -0.36
N TYR A 190 -31.58 -4.34 -0.63
CA TYR A 190 -30.99 -3.44 0.37
C TYR A 190 -31.87 -3.34 1.61
N HIS A 191 -33.19 -3.22 1.45
CA HIS A 191 -34.14 -3.20 2.56
C HIS A 191 -34.10 -4.49 3.40
N THR A 192 -34.19 -5.64 2.74
CA THR A 192 -34.21 -6.95 3.38
C THR A 192 -32.93 -7.21 4.16
N TYR A 193 -31.78 -7.07 3.51
CA TYR A 193 -30.50 -7.41 4.14
C TYR A 193 -30.01 -6.34 5.11
N SER A 194 -30.45 -5.08 4.98
CA SER A 194 -30.25 -4.02 6.00
C SER A 194 -30.82 -4.47 7.35
N ALA A 195 -32.06 -4.95 7.36
CA ALA A 195 -32.69 -5.47 8.57
C ALA A 195 -31.99 -6.73 9.09
N THR A 196 -31.58 -7.65 8.21
CA THR A 196 -30.95 -8.91 8.61
C THR A 196 -29.59 -8.72 9.28
N ILE A 197 -28.74 -7.81 8.77
CA ILE A 197 -27.41 -7.57 9.33
C ILE A 197 -27.39 -6.48 10.40
N GLY A 198 -28.50 -5.73 10.56
CA GLY A 198 -28.63 -4.66 11.54
C GLY A 198 -27.84 -3.39 11.20
N ILE A 199 -27.55 -3.16 9.92
CA ILE A 199 -26.80 -2.00 9.41
C ILE A 199 -27.62 -1.33 8.31
N ASP A 200 -27.82 -0.01 8.40
CA ASP A 200 -28.65 0.75 7.47
C ASP A 200 -27.96 0.99 6.11
N ILE A 201 -27.82 -0.09 5.36
CA ILE A 201 -27.31 -0.09 3.99
C ILE A 201 -28.36 0.44 2.99
N GLU A 202 -29.64 0.54 3.35
CA GLU A 202 -30.64 1.16 2.46
C GLU A 202 -30.42 2.67 2.38
N ALA A 203 -30.25 3.34 3.53
CA ALA A 203 -29.89 4.74 3.54
C ALA A 203 -28.46 4.97 3.02
N ASN A 204 -27.53 4.07 3.35
CA ASN A 204 -26.10 4.18 3.05
C ASN A 204 -25.58 2.98 2.23
N PRO A 205 -25.95 2.85 0.94
CA PRO A 205 -25.68 1.64 0.15
C PRO A 205 -24.20 1.33 -0.07
N ASP A 206 -23.32 2.32 -0.02
CA ASP A 206 -21.88 2.10 -0.18
C ASP A 206 -21.25 1.34 1.00
N LEU A 207 -21.93 1.21 2.16
CA LEU A 207 -21.50 0.34 3.25
C LEU A 207 -21.37 -1.13 2.81
N ALA A 208 -22.11 -1.56 1.79
CA ALA A 208 -22.02 -2.90 1.21
C ALA A 208 -20.67 -3.20 0.52
N LEU A 209 -19.79 -2.21 0.39
CA LEU A 209 -18.42 -2.37 -0.13
C LEU A 209 -17.36 -2.55 0.99
N GLY A 210 -17.72 -2.30 2.25
CA GLY A 210 -16.82 -2.54 3.39
C GLY A 210 -16.49 -4.03 3.53
N ALA A 211 -15.24 -4.37 3.89
CA ALA A 211 -14.78 -5.77 3.86
C ALA A 211 -15.64 -6.71 4.76
N GLU A 212 -15.88 -6.30 6.00
CA GLU A 212 -16.74 -7.02 6.95
C GLU A 212 -18.19 -7.09 6.46
N VAL A 213 -18.76 -5.95 6.04
CA VAL A 213 -20.17 -5.86 5.61
C VAL A 213 -20.40 -6.71 4.36
N ALA A 214 -19.53 -6.61 3.35
CA ALA A 214 -19.62 -7.38 2.12
C ALA A 214 -19.50 -8.89 2.36
N ALA A 215 -18.61 -9.30 3.28
CA ALA A 215 -18.43 -10.70 3.64
C ALA A 215 -19.64 -11.25 4.39
N VAL A 216 -20.19 -10.49 5.34
CA VAL A 216 -21.42 -10.86 6.04
C VAL A 216 -22.62 -10.92 5.09
N LEU A 217 -22.76 -9.95 4.18
CA LEU A 217 -23.80 -9.97 3.13
C LEU A 217 -23.71 -11.24 2.27
N LEU A 218 -22.51 -11.62 1.81
CA LEU A 218 -22.28 -12.88 1.09
C LEU A 218 -22.74 -14.09 1.91
N ALA A 219 -22.33 -14.17 3.18
CA ALA A 219 -22.61 -15.32 4.03
C ALA A 219 -24.11 -15.43 4.36
N VAL A 220 -24.77 -14.33 4.69
CA VAL A 220 -26.21 -14.28 4.99
C VAL A 220 -27.03 -14.60 3.73
N PHE A 221 -26.68 -14.01 2.58
CA PHE A 221 -27.35 -14.30 1.32
C PHE A 221 -27.27 -15.79 0.96
N LEU A 222 -26.09 -16.41 1.12
CA LEU A 222 -25.93 -17.84 0.88
C LEU A 222 -26.65 -18.70 1.92
N ALA A 223 -26.78 -18.23 3.16
CA ALA A 223 -27.52 -18.91 4.21
C ALA A 223 -29.02 -19.00 3.88
N ASP A 224 -29.62 -17.93 3.35
CA ASP A 224 -31.02 -17.89 2.92
C ASP A 224 -31.33 -18.89 1.80
N HIS A 225 -30.31 -19.32 1.05
CA HIS A 225 -30.44 -20.29 -0.03
C HIS A 225 -29.74 -21.63 0.24
N ALA A 226 -29.23 -21.86 1.45
CA ALA A 226 -28.28 -22.94 1.71
C ALA A 226 -28.86 -24.34 1.43
N ASP A 227 -30.10 -24.62 1.85
CA ASP A 227 -30.72 -25.94 1.65
C ASP A 227 -30.99 -26.23 0.17
N ALA A 228 -31.51 -25.23 -0.56
CA ALA A 228 -31.73 -25.34 -2.00
C ALA A 228 -30.40 -25.47 -2.76
N MET A 229 -29.37 -24.74 -2.34
CA MET A 229 -28.03 -24.79 -2.90
C MET A 229 -27.42 -26.18 -2.71
N ARG A 230 -27.42 -26.70 -1.48
CA ARG A 230 -26.91 -28.06 -1.17
C ARG A 230 -27.64 -29.12 -1.99
N LYS A 231 -28.96 -29.04 -2.11
CA LYS A 231 -29.75 -29.96 -2.93
C LYS A 231 -29.37 -29.91 -4.41
N ALA A 232 -29.18 -28.70 -4.96
CA ALA A 232 -28.76 -28.54 -6.35
C ALA A 232 -27.35 -29.08 -6.60
N LEU A 233 -26.40 -28.78 -5.71
CA LEU A 233 -25.01 -29.24 -5.80
C LEU A 233 -24.89 -30.76 -5.64
N ALA A 234 -25.64 -31.36 -4.72
CA ALA A 234 -25.71 -32.82 -4.56
C ALA A 234 -26.23 -33.54 -5.82
N ALA A 235 -27.06 -32.86 -6.62
CA ALA A 235 -27.55 -33.35 -7.90
C ALA A 235 -26.63 -33.00 -9.10
N GLY A 236 -25.47 -32.37 -8.87
CA GLY A 236 -24.58 -31.89 -9.93
C GLY A 236 -25.17 -30.75 -10.78
N ASN A 237 -26.25 -30.10 -10.32
CA ASN A 237 -26.97 -29.08 -11.06
C ASN A 237 -26.43 -27.67 -10.79
N TYR A 238 -25.26 -27.37 -11.36
CA TYR A 238 -24.61 -26.06 -11.21
C TYR A 238 -25.44 -24.90 -11.76
N ALA A 239 -26.25 -25.12 -12.80
CA ALA A 239 -27.11 -24.09 -13.36
C ALA A 239 -28.21 -23.67 -12.36
N LYS A 240 -28.81 -24.63 -11.67
CA LYS A 240 -29.78 -24.35 -10.60
C LYS A 240 -29.10 -23.71 -9.38
N ALA A 241 -27.92 -24.20 -9.00
CA ALA A 241 -27.14 -23.59 -7.92
C ALA A 241 -26.84 -22.11 -8.22
N ARG A 242 -26.41 -21.80 -9.45
CA ARG A 242 -26.09 -20.43 -9.85
C ARG A 242 -27.32 -19.52 -9.92
N SER A 243 -28.46 -20.03 -10.40
CA SER A 243 -29.69 -19.23 -10.52
C SER A 243 -30.31 -18.85 -9.18
N LEU A 244 -29.96 -19.54 -8.08
CA LEU A 244 -30.31 -19.11 -6.73
C LEU A 244 -29.61 -17.81 -6.32
N VAL A 245 -28.49 -17.46 -6.95
CA VAL A 245 -27.71 -16.27 -6.58
C VAL A 245 -28.05 -15.07 -7.46
N ASN A 246 -28.03 -15.23 -8.79
CA ASN A 246 -28.21 -14.12 -9.72
C ASN A 246 -29.54 -14.13 -10.48
N GLY A 247 -30.44 -15.07 -10.19
CA GLY A 247 -31.70 -15.25 -10.92
C GLY A 247 -31.55 -15.82 -12.34
N GLY A 248 -30.35 -16.28 -12.73
CA GLY A 248 -30.04 -16.77 -14.08
C GLY A 248 -28.79 -17.66 -14.15
N SER A 249 -28.07 -17.62 -15.27
CA SER A 249 -26.87 -18.44 -15.51
C SER A 249 -25.62 -17.62 -15.83
N TYR A 250 -25.66 -16.30 -15.63
CA TYR A 250 -24.49 -15.44 -15.85
C TYR A 250 -23.31 -15.87 -14.97
N GLY A 251 -22.13 -16.02 -15.58
CA GLY A 251 -20.93 -16.51 -14.89
C GLY A 251 -20.93 -18.00 -14.53
N LEU A 252 -21.85 -18.81 -15.08
CA LEU A 252 -21.94 -20.26 -14.79
C LEU A 252 -20.64 -21.01 -15.08
N ASP A 253 -19.93 -20.69 -16.16
CA ASP A 253 -18.67 -21.35 -16.49
C ASP A 253 -17.60 -21.14 -15.43
N LYS A 254 -17.46 -19.91 -14.93
CA LYS A 254 -16.56 -19.56 -13.83
C LYS A 254 -16.97 -20.27 -12.54
N PHE A 255 -18.26 -20.24 -12.22
CA PHE A 255 -18.81 -20.92 -11.04
C PHE A 255 -18.50 -22.43 -11.08
N ARG A 256 -18.79 -23.11 -12.20
CA ARG A 256 -18.50 -24.53 -12.40
C ARG A 256 -17.01 -24.84 -12.38
N ASP A 257 -16.17 -23.97 -12.94
CA ASP A 257 -14.72 -24.15 -12.96
C ASP A 257 -14.12 -24.17 -11.54
N VAL A 258 -14.69 -23.40 -10.60
CA VAL A 258 -14.28 -23.46 -9.18
C VAL A 258 -14.54 -24.84 -8.58
N PHE A 259 -15.71 -25.44 -8.84
CA PHE A 259 -16.00 -26.81 -8.35
C PHE A 259 -15.02 -27.83 -8.92
N ARG A 260 -14.73 -27.76 -10.22
CA ARG A 260 -13.76 -28.63 -10.88
C ARG A 260 -12.36 -28.50 -10.27
N ARG A 261 -11.89 -27.27 -10.02
CA ARG A 261 -10.59 -27.01 -9.39
C ARG A 261 -10.58 -27.46 -7.93
N ALA A 262 -11.68 -27.28 -7.21
CA ALA A 262 -11.83 -27.68 -5.82
C ALA A 262 -11.74 -29.20 -5.63
N ASP A 263 -11.99 -30.03 -6.65
CA ASP A 263 -11.80 -31.48 -6.56
C ASP A 263 -10.31 -31.86 -6.48
N THR A 264 -9.42 -31.05 -7.06
CA THR A 264 -7.97 -31.20 -6.92
C THR A 264 -7.46 -30.55 -5.63
N VAL A 265 -7.92 -29.34 -5.32
CA VAL A 265 -7.45 -28.55 -4.15
C VAL A 265 -7.96 -29.13 -2.83
N TRP A 266 -9.21 -29.56 -2.81
CA TRP A 266 -9.91 -30.11 -1.64
C TRP A 266 -10.62 -31.42 -2.02
N PRO A 267 -9.88 -32.52 -2.22
CA PRO A 267 -10.46 -33.79 -2.66
C PRO A 267 -11.46 -34.33 -1.63
N GLN A 268 -12.62 -34.79 -2.11
CA GLN A 268 -13.58 -35.50 -1.26
C GLN A 268 -13.11 -36.94 -1.03
N ALA A 269 -13.22 -37.44 0.21
CA ALA A 269 -13.09 -38.88 0.46
C ALA A 269 -14.15 -39.62 -0.35
N SER A 270 -13.74 -40.55 -1.20
CA SER A 270 -14.65 -41.27 -2.08
C SER A 270 -15.65 -42.09 -1.27
N VAL A 271 -16.94 -41.78 -1.42
CA VAL A 271 -18.01 -42.67 -0.97
C VAL A 271 -18.10 -43.79 -2.01
N GLY A 272 -17.43 -44.90 -1.73
CA GLY A 272 -17.48 -46.08 -2.60
C GLY A 272 -18.93 -46.54 -2.78
N ALA A 273 -19.37 -46.62 -4.04
CA ALA A 273 -20.64 -47.21 -4.43
C ALA A 273 -20.73 -48.65 -3.90
N GLY A 274 -21.90 -48.99 -3.35
CA GLY A 274 -22.16 -50.25 -2.68
C GLY A 274 -21.78 -51.48 -3.49
N GLY A 275 -20.86 -52.26 -2.94
CA GLY A 275 -20.62 -53.66 -3.29
C GLY A 275 -20.66 -54.49 -2.01
N THR A 276 -21.76 -55.20 -1.79
CA THR A 276 -21.89 -56.20 -0.72
C THR A 276 -20.82 -57.28 -0.87
N ARG A 277 -19.84 -57.34 0.05
CA ARG A 277 -19.07 -58.58 0.31
C ARG A 277 -18.47 -58.61 1.73
N ARG A 278 -18.96 -59.59 2.49
CA ARG A 278 -18.40 -60.27 3.67
C ARG A 278 -17.62 -59.45 4.71
N ARG A 279 -18.26 -59.24 5.85
CA ARG A 279 -17.63 -59.05 7.17
C ARG A 279 -16.70 -60.24 7.47
N GLY A 280 -15.42 -59.94 7.69
CA GLY A 280 -14.45 -60.89 8.22
C GLY A 280 -13.02 -60.36 8.08
N ALA A 281 -12.43 -59.91 9.20
CA ALA A 281 -11.00 -59.66 9.37
C ALA A 281 -10.33 -58.61 8.44
N ALA A 282 -10.66 -57.32 8.61
CA ALA A 282 -9.81 -56.22 8.10
C ALA A 282 -9.81 -54.95 8.97
N ALA A 283 -10.32 -55.00 10.21
CA ALA A 283 -10.36 -53.87 11.14
C ALA A 283 -9.03 -53.60 11.89
N LYS A 284 -7.91 -54.22 11.47
CA LYS A 284 -6.57 -53.95 12.00
C LYS A 284 -5.53 -53.53 10.95
N ALA A 285 -5.90 -53.42 9.68
CA ALA A 285 -4.99 -53.02 8.60
C ALA A 285 -5.27 -51.62 8.01
N ALA A 286 -6.39 -50.97 8.36
CA ALA A 286 -6.77 -49.65 7.83
C ALA A 286 -6.33 -48.45 8.70
N PHE A 287 -5.59 -48.69 9.79
CA PHE A 287 -4.94 -47.65 10.61
C PHE A 287 -3.40 -47.63 10.47
N ALA A 288 -2.87 -48.34 9.47
CA ALA A 288 -1.42 -48.50 9.26
C ALA A 288 -0.91 -48.00 7.89
N THR A 289 -1.74 -47.33 7.09
CA THR A 289 -1.32 -46.71 5.81
C THR A 289 -1.55 -45.19 5.75
N ALA A 290 -1.79 -44.55 6.90
CA ALA A 290 -1.59 -43.12 7.06
C ALA A 290 -0.09 -42.85 7.29
N GLY A 291 0.70 -43.03 6.24
CA GLY A 291 2.15 -42.89 6.27
C GLY A 291 2.74 -42.39 4.96
N ALA A 292 1.93 -41.81 4.07
CA ALA A 292 2.45 -40.93 3.03
C ALA A 292 2.45 -39.52 3.63
N THR A 293 3.60 -39.12 4.19
CA THR A 293 3.86 -37.71 4.52
C THR A 293 3.65 -36.89 3.25
N ALA A 294 2.65 -36.00 3.25
CA ALA A 294 2.51 -35.00 2.18
C ALA A 294 3.85 -34.26 2.03
N ALA A 295 4.31 -34.09 0.79
CA ALA A 295 5.62 -33.54 0.48
C ALA A 295 5.74 -32.07 0.92
N ARG A 296 6.90 -31.68 1.45
CA ARG A 296 7.24 -30.27 1.75
C ARG A 296 7.39 -29.48 0.44
N GLN A 297 7.00 -28.21 0.44
CA GLN A 297 7.17 -27.34 -0.73
C GLN A 297 8.47 -26.52 -0.63
N PHE A 298 9.21 -26.47 -1.74
CA PHE A 298 10.48 -25.75 -1.89
C PHE A 298 10.35 -24.71 -3.00
N THR A 299 10.28 -23.43 -2.61
CA THR A 299 9.92 -22.33 -3.51
C THR A 299 10.88 -21.15 -3.42
N ALA A 300 12.13 -21.35 -2.98
CA ALA A 300 13.14 -20.30 -3.06
C ALA A 300 13.59 -20.13 -4.53
N GLY A 301 13.51 -18.89 -5.03
CA GLY A 301 14.02 -18.53 -6.36
C GLY A 301 15.42 -17.91 -6.28
N LYS A 302 16.20 -18.08 -7.35
CA LYS A 302 17.51 -17.42 -7.50
C LYS A 302 17.36 -15.90 -7.66
N ASP A 303 18.19 -15.12 -6.97
CA ASP A 303 18.15 -13.66 -7.07
C ASP A 303 18.53 -13.19 -8.50
N PRO A 304 17.72 -12.32 -9.15
CA PRO A 304 18.09 -11.68 -10.41
C PRO A 304 19.40 -10.89 -10.27
N VAL A 305 20.15 -10.67 -11.34
CA VAL A 305 21.39 -9.86 -11.26
C VAL A 305 21.03 -8.39 -10.97
N ASP A 306 21.64 -7.80 -9.94
CA ASP A 306 21.55 -6.38 -9.62
C ASP A 306 22.96 -5.82 -9.39
N LEU A 307 23.39 -4.88 -10.23
CA LEU A 307 24.74 -4.30 -10.17
C LEU A 307 24.99 -3.44 -8.92
N ARG A 308 23.94 -3.15 -8.14
CA ARG A 308 24.04 -2.38 -6.89
C ARG A 308 24.32 -3.26 -5.67
N ASP A 309 24.25 -4.58 -5.82
CA ASP A 309 24.62 -5.51 -4.75
C ASP A 309 26.09 -5.29 -4.38
N ARG A 310 26.35 -5.09 -3.08
CA ARG A 310 27.72 -4.89 -2.59
C ARG A 310 28.40 -6.25 -2.49
N ALA A 311 29.52 -6.43 -3.19
CA ALA A 311 30.33 -7.63 -3.05
C ALA A 311 30.98 -7.67 -1.66
N TYR A 312 30.96 -8.84 -1.03
CA TYR A 312 31.74 -9.11 0.17
C TYR A 312 33.20 -9.30 -0.23
N MET A 313 34.10 -8.57 0.42
CA MET A 313 35.54 -8.69 0.25
C MET A 313 36.15 -8.90 1.64
N PRO A 314 36.45 -10.14 2.05
CA PRO A 314 36.96 -10.39 3.39
C PRO A 314 38.34 -9.74 3.59
N PRO A 315 38.64 -9.23 4.79
CA PRO A 315 40.00 -8.82 5.11
C PRO A 315 40.95 -10.03 5.04
N PRO A 316 42.21 -9.87 4.58
CA PRO A 316 43.17 -10.96 4.55
C PRO A 316 43.45 -11.49 5.96
N ALA A 317 42.98 -12.71 6.26
CA ALA A 317 43.21 -13.41 7.53
C ALA A 317 43.32 -14.92 7.30
N SER A 318 44.10 -15.61 8.12
CA SER A 318 44.18 -17.07 8.08
C SER A 318 42.89 -17.69 8.63
N LEU A 319 42.32 -18.63 7.88
CA LEU A 319 41.17 -19.41 8.31
C LEU A 319 41.61 -20.58 9.19
N ASN A 320 40.78 -20.96 10.14
CA ASN A 320 40.94 -22.22 10.85
C ASN A 320 40.61 -23.40 9.92
N PHE A 321 41.12 -24.60 10.22
CA PHE A 321 40.74 -25.81 9.47
C PHE A 321 39.26 -26.19 9.67
N GLU A 322 38.71 -25.78 10.81
CA GLU A 322 37.31 -25.95 11.16
C GLU A 322 36.82 -24.74 11.97
N TRP A 323 35.54 -24.40 11.82
CA TRP A 323 34.91 -23.34 12.60
C TRP A 323 33.42 -23.62 12.85
N PRO A 324 32.89 -23.37 14.06
CA PRO A 324 33.64 -23.22 15.30
C PRO A 324 34.52 -24.45 15.59
N THR A 325 35.44 -24.36 16.56
CA THR A 325 36.22 -25.52 17.02
C THR A 325 35.31 -26.66 17.50
N ASP A 326 35.75 -27.91 17.47
CA ASP A 326 35.00 -29.10 17.91
C ASP A 326 34.28 -28.94 19.27
N GLU A 327 34.96 -28.40 20.28
CA GLU A 327 34.37 -28.13 21.60
C GLU A 327 33.21 -27.13 21.51
N LYS A 328 33.39 -26.07 20.72
CA LYS A 328 32.37 -25.06 20.46
C LYS A 328 31.24 -25.61 19.61
N VAL A 329 31.48 -26.48 18.63
CA VAL A 329 30.39 -27.13 17.88
C VAL A 329 29.52 -27.98 18.80
N LYS A 330 30.14 -28.80 19.66
CA LYS A 330 29.42 -29.58 20.67
C LYS A 330 28.56 -28.68 21.57
N LEU A 331 29.13 -27.58 22.08
CA LEU A 331 28.43 -26.63 22.96
C LEU A 331 27.36 -25.84 22.21
N HIS A 332 27.67 -25.34 21.02
CA HIS A 332 26.81 -24.47 20.23
C HIS A 332 25.62 -25.22 19.68
N LEU A 333 25.80 -26.34 19.01
CA LEU A 333 24.69 -27.10 18.43
C LEU A 333 23.76 -27.62 19.54
N THR A 334 24.31 -28.19 20.61
CA THR A 334 23.51 -28.67 21.74
C THR A 334 22.80 -27.52 22.47
N GLY A 335 23.52 -26.41 22.70
CA GLY A 335 22.99 -25.22 23.37
C GLY A 335 21.89 -24.54 22.56
N TYR A 336 22.08 -24.41 21.24
CA TYR A 336 21.11 -23.80 20.32
C TYR A 336 19.82 -24.62 20.22
N CYS A 337 19.94 -25.95 20.14
CA CYS A 337 18.77 -26.84 20.21
C CYS A 337 18.02 -26.69 21.53
N THR A 338 18.74 -26.60 22.65
CA THR A 338 18.15 -26.42 23.99
C THR A 338 17.48 -25.05 24.15
N ALA A 339 18.02 -24.03 23.47
CA ALA A 339 17.44 -22.68 23.44
C ALA A 339 16.11 -22.59 22.68
N GLY A 340 15.74 -23.63 21.92
CA GLY A 340 14.49 -23.70 21.17
C GLY A 340 14.51 -22.92 19.85
N LEU A 341 15.69 -22.75 19.23
CA LEU A 341 15.88 -21.91 18.05
C LEU A 341 16.02 -22.69 16.72
N VAL A 342 15.95 -24.03 16.77
CA VAL A 342 15.84 -24.86 15.56
C VAL A 342 14.37 -24.84 15.11
N LEU A 343 14.12 -24.20 13.97
CA LEU A 343 12.77 -23.94 13.46
C LEU A 343 12.23 -25.12 12.64
N ASP A 344 10.91 -25.14 12.44
CA ASP A 344 10.23 -26.08 11.54
C ASP A 344 9.24 -25.34 10.65
N GLN A 345 9.52 -25.27 9.35
CA GLN A 345 8.65 -24.61 8.37
C GLN A 345 7.40 -25.44 8.03
N GLY A 346 7.35 -26.73 8.38
CA GLY A 346 6.25 -27.60 7.99
C GLY A 346 6.14 -27.75 6.46
N GLN A 347 4.95 -27.52 5.91
CA GLN A 347 4.62 -27.80 4.51
C GLN A 347 4.58 -26.55 3.61
N GLU A 348 4.64 -25.34 4.19
CA GLU A 348 4.59 -24.08 3.43
C GLU A 348 5.94 -23.80 2.76
N GLY A 349 5.90 -23.21 1.55
CA GLY A 349 7.07 -22.70 0.82
C GLY A 349 7.71 -21.45 1.45
N ALA A 350 7.79 -21.39 2.78
CA ALA A 350 8.26 -20.23 3.56
C ALA A 350 9.77 -20.20 3.80
N CYS A 351 10.54 -21.05 3.12
CA CYS A 351 11.96 -21.30 3.39
C CYS A 351 12.84 -20.03 3.41
N THR A 352 12.57 -19.00 2.61
CA THR A 352 13.33 -17.74 2.64
C THR A 352 13.19 -16.99 3.97
N GLY A 353 11.96 -16.89 4.50
CA GLY A 353 11.73 -16.28 5.81
C GLY A 353 12.33 -17.11 6.95
N PHE A 354 12.22 -18.43 6.85
CA PHE A 354 12.81 -19.35 7.83
C PHE A 354 14.34 -19.36 7.80
N GLY A 355 14.95 -19.48 6.63
CA GLY A 355 16.40 -19.46 6.46
C GLY A 355 17.02 -18.14 6.94
N LEU A 356 16.35 -17.01 6.70
CA LEU A 356 16.81 -15.73 7.24
C LEU A 356 16.61 -15.65 8.76
N ALA A 357 15.47 -16.13 9.30
CA ALA A 357 15.24 -16.20 10.74
C ALA A 357 16.29 -17.06 11.46
N CYS A 358 16.68 -18.18 10.86
CA CYS A 358 17.75 -19.07 11.30
C CYS A 358 19.08 -18.31 11.50
N VAL A 359 19.52 -17.55 10.50
CA VAL A 359 20.74 -16.73 10.60
C VAL A 359 20.60 -15.64 11.66
N ILE A 360 19.48 -14.90 11.68
CA ILE A 360 19.26 -13.81 12.65
C ILE A 360 19.27 -14.35 14.08
N ASN A 361 18.57 -15.47 14.32
CA ASN A 361 18.51 -16.10 15.64
C ASN A 361 19.88 -16.60 16.09
N PHE A 362 20.65 -17.22 15.20
CA PHE A 362 22.00 -17.68 15.50
C PHE A 362 22.91 -16.52 15.92
N LEU A 363 22.94 -15.45 15.13
CA LEU A 363 23.74 -14.26 15.43
C LEU A 363 23.30 -13.58 16.73
N ARG A 364 21.99 -13.46 16.97
CA ARG A 364 21.45 -12.92 18.23
C ARG A 364 21.83 -13.77 19.44
N TRP A 365 21.78 -15.10 19.28
CA TRP A 365 22.09 -16.06 20.34
C TRP A 365 23.57 -16.03 20.71
N VAL A 366 24.47 -16.07 19.72
CA VAL A 366 25.92 -15.98 19.94
C VAL A 366 26.27 -14.63 20.58
N ARG A 367 25.75 -13.51 20.04
CA ARG A 367 25.97 -12.16 20.60
C ARG A 367 25.47 -12.03 22.03
N GLY A 368 24.39 -12.73 22.38
CA GLY A 368 23.81 -12.77 23.72
C GLY A 368 24.56 -13.66 24.72
N GLY A 369 25.70 -14.25 24.34
CA GLY A 369 26.45 -15.16 25.20
C GLY A 369 25.83 -16.56 25.30
N CYS A 370 25.16 -17.02 24.26
CA CYS A 370 24.60 -18.37 24.14
C CYS A 370 23.62 -18.74 25.26
N PRO A 371 22.55 -17.94 25.51
CA PRO A 371 21.61 -18.19 26.60
C PRO A 371 20.85 -19.52 26.45
N LYS A 372 20.47 -20.12 27.58
CA LYS A 372 19.74 -21.42 27.62
C LYS A 372 18.33 -21.38 27.00
N LYS A 373 17.72 -20.19 26.88
CA LYS A 373 16.41 -19.97 26.26
C LYS A 373 16.42 -18.58 25.63
N MET A 374 15.88 -18.47 24.43
CA MET A 374 15.80 -17.20 23.71
C MET A 374 14.58 -17.19 22.79
N ALA A 375 13.90 -16.04 22.70
CA ALA A 375 12.79 -15.87 21.76
C ALA A 375 13.32 -15.77 20.32
N SER A 376 12.71 -16.52 19.42
CA SER A 376 12.95 -16.43 17.98
C SER A 376 12.43 -15.09 17.42
N VAL A 377 13.05 -14.60 16.35
CA VAL A 377 12.39 -13.62 15.46
C VAL A 377 11.28 -14.31 14.66
N SER A 378 10.35 -13.54 14.11
CA SER A 378 9.23 -14.07 13.32
C SER A 378 9.65 -14.45 11.87
N PRO A 379 9.79 -15.75 11.52
CA PRO A 379 9.89 -16.18 10.13
C PRO A 379 8.66 -15.79 9.30
N ARG A 380 7.46 -15.70 9.90
CA ARG A 380 6.23 -15.28 9.22
C ARG A 380 6.35 -13.84 8.69
N MET A 381 6.86 -12.92 9.50
CA MET A 381 7.10 -11.53 9.08
C MET A 381 8.13 -11.46 7.94
N LEU A 382 9.25 -12.17 8.08
CA LEU A 382 10.31 -12.19 7.06
C LEU A 382 9.83 -12.77 5.73
N TYR A 383 9.06 -13.85 5.77
CA TYR A 383 8.49 -14.47 4.56
C TYR A 383 7.47 -13.58 3.86
N ASN A 384 6.54 -12.98 4.63
CA ASN A 384 5.53 -12.08 4.07
C ASN A 384 6.18 -10.84 3.43
N PHE A 385 7.25 -10.33 4.02
CA PHE A 385 8.02 -9.24 3.40
C PHE A 385 8.88 -9.71 2.24
N ALA A 386 9.46 -10.92 2.28
CA ALA A 386 10.20 -11.45 1.13
C ALA A 386 9.36 -11.41 -0.15
N ARG A 387 8.16 -12.00 -0.09
CA ARG A 387 7.18 -11.97 -1.18
C ARG A 387 6.85 -10.55 -1.64
N ARG A 388 6.71 -9.63 -0.69
CA ARG A 388 6.36 -8.23 -0.96
C ARG A 388 7.45 -7.48 -1.74
N TYR A 389 8.71 -7.69 -1.39
CA TYR A 389 9.85 -7.05 -2.06
C TYR A 389 10.26 -7.77 -3.36
N ASP A 390 9.81 -9.00 -3.56
CA ASP A 390 9.96 -9.75 -4.80
C ASP A 390 8.86 -9.41 -5.83
N GLU A 391 7.64 -9.13 -5.36
CA GLU A 391 6.50 -8.71 -6.19
C GLU A 391 6.67 -7.26 -6.70
N TYR A 392 7.54 -7.05 -7.70
CA TYR A 392 7.33 -5.91 -8.61
C TYR A 392 6.10 -6.20 -9.49
N ALA A 393 5.22 -5.20 -9.62
CA ALA A 393 3.97 -5.31 -10.36
C ALA A 393 4.21 -5.80 -11.81
N GLY A 394 3.80 -7.05 -12.10
CA GLY A 394 3.77 -7.59 -13.46
C GLY A 394 4.11 -9.06 -13.61
N GLU A 395 4.72 -9.71 -12.61
CA GLU A 395 5.25 -11.07 -12.79
C GLU A 395 4.73 -12.02 -11.70
N ASN A 396 4.05 -13.08 -12.14
CA ASN A 396 3.56 -14.18 -11.30
C ASN A 396 4.75 -15.05 -10.86
N TYR A 397 5.47 -14.63 -9.83
CA TYR A 397 6.52 -15.47 -9.23
C TYR A 397 5.90 -16.50 -8.27
N GLU A 398 6.03 -17.79 -8.58
CA GLU A 398 5.78 -18.87 -7.62
C GLU A 398 7.00 -19.04 -6.70
N GLY A 399 7.16 -18.14 -5.72
CA GLY A 399 8.25 -18.22 -4.74
C GLY A 399 8.63 -16.90 -4.08
N SER A 400 9.74 -16.91 -3.35
CA SER A 400 10.41 -15.69 -2.84
C SER A 400 11.93 -15.88 -2.90
N SER A 401 12.68 -14.78 -2.82
CA SER A 401 14.12 -14.73 -3.02
C SER A 401 14.86 -14.35 -1.73
N CYS A 402 16.16 -14.65 -1.68
CA CYS A 402 17.01 -14.25 -0.56
C CYS A 402 17.10 -12.72 -0.46
N ARG A 403 17.25 -12.03 -1.58
CA ARG A 403 17.29 -10.56 -1.62
C ARG A 403 15.96 -9.96 -1.17
N GLY A 404 14.83 -10.51 -1.57
CA GLY A 404 13.51 -10.06 -1.13
C GLY A 404 13.39 -10.07 0.39
N ALA A 405 13.77 -11.18 1.02
CA ALA A 405 13.78 -11.31 2.48
C ALA A 405 14.71 -10.29 3.16
N LEU A 406 15.91 -10.08 2.61
CA LEU A 406 16.87 -9.09 3.13
C LEU A 406 16.38 -7.66 3.00
N LYS A 407 15.77 -7.27 1.86
CA LYS A 407 15.11 -5.96 1.71
C LYS A 407 13.98 -5.80 2.74
N GLY A 408 13.18 -6.86 2.89
CA GLY A 408 12.19 -7.04 3.97
C GLY A 408 12.70 -6.55 5.32
N TRP A 409 13.80 -7.17 5.74
CA TRP A 409 14.42 -6.89 7.01
C TRP A 409 15.13 -5.52 7.06
N TYR A 410 15.77 -5.08 5.98
CA TYR A 410 16.49 -3.81 5.90
C TYR A 410 15.60 -2.59 6.18
N TYR A 411 14.43 -2.54 5.55
CA TYR A 411 13.54 -1.39 5.63
C TYR A 411 12.58 -1.44 6.83
N ASN A 412 12.27 -2.63 7.37
CA ASN A 412 11.23 -2.78 8.39
C ASN A 412 11.73 -3.34 9.73
N GLY A 413 12.95 -3.87 9.78
CA GLY A 413 13.38 -4.69 10.90
C GLY A 413 12.59 -6.01 10.96
N VAL A 414 12.70 -6.74 12.08
CA VAL A 414 11.94 -7.98 12.31
C VAL A 414 11.46 -8.07 13.76
N CYS A 415 10.19 -8.36 13.94
CA CYS A 415 9.56 -8.55 15.26
C CYS A 415 9.87 -9.95 15.83
N MET A 416 9.52 -10.18 17.09
CA MET A 416 9.66 -11.49 17.71
C MET A 416 8.55 -12.44 17.23
N GLU A 417 8.79 -13.74 17.33
CA GLU A 417 7.79 -14.77 16.97
C GLU A 417 6.46 -14.57 17.72
N ASP A 418 6.51 -14.13 18.98
CA ASP A 418 5.30 -13.85 19.75
C ASP A 418 4.49 -12.66 19.21
N ASP A 419 5.11 -11.74 18.47
CA ASP A 419 4.42 -10.59 17.87
C ASP A 419 3.71 -10.98 16.56
N TRP A 420 4.25 -11.97 15.84
CA TRP A 420 3.64 -12.51 14.62
C TRP A 420 3.99 -14.00 14.45
N PRO A 421 3.20 -14.88 15.07
CA PRO A 421 3.54 -16.29 15.13
C PRO A 421 3.39 -16.97 13.77
N TYR A 422 4.21 -17.98 13.54
CA TYR A 422 4.04 -18.89 12.41
C TYR A 422 3.11 -20.05 12.78
N THR A 423 1.99 -20.10 12.09
CA THR A 423 1.08 -21.25 12.08
C THR A 423 0.93 -21.70 10.62
N ALA A 424 1.19 -22.98 10.37
CA ALA A 424 1.05 -23.57 9.04
C ALA A 424 -0.42 -23.43 8.61
N ASN A 425 -0.67 -22.81 7.45
CA ASN A 425 -2.01 -22.50 6.91
C ASN A 425 -2.76 -21.32 7.53
N ASP A 426 -2.13 -20.57 8.43
CA ASP A 426 -2.79 -19.46 9.09
C ASP A 426 -2.40 -18.11 8.49
N SER A 427 -3.41 -17.25 8.39
CA SER A 427 -3.28 -15.88 7.86
C SER A 427 -3.48 -14.84 8.96
N GLU A 428 -3.34 -15.26 10.23
CA GLU A 428 -3.49 -14.36 11.37
C GLU A 428 -2.59 -13.12 11.25
N PRO A 429 -3.17 -11.93 11.45
CA PRO A 429 -2.43 -10.68 11.41
C PRO A 429 -1.50 -10.57 12.62
N PRO A 430 -0.42 -9.77 12.52
CA PRO A 430 0.46 -9.51 13.64
C PRO A 430 -0.28 -8.83 14.81
N LYS A 431 0.29 -8.95 16.01
CA LYS A 431 -0.16 -8.21 17.19
C LYS A 431 0.09 -6.72 17.02
N PHE A 432 -0.77 -5.92 17.65
CA PHE A 432 -0.63 -4.47 17.66
C PHE A 432 0.73 -4.09 18.26
N GLY A 433 1.49 -3.23 17.56
CA GLY A 433 2.83 -2.82 17.99
C GLY A 433 3.99 -3.57 17.32
N TYR A 434 3.70 -4.58 16.48
CA TYR A 434 4.75 -5.40 15.86
C TYR A 434 5.77 -4.58 15.05
N ILE A 435 5.34 -3.51 14.37
CA ILE A 435 6.24 -2.63 13.58
C ILE A 435 7.22 -1.93 14.52
N GLN A 436 6.74 -1.36 15.63
CA GLN A 436 7.59 -0.70 16.61
C GLN A 436 8.58 -1.70 17.22
N ASN A 437 8.12 -2.92 17.52
CA ASN A 437 8.98 -3.98 18.04
C ASN A 437 10.01 -4.44 17.01
N ALA A 438 9.64 -4.48 15.73
CA ALA A 438 10.54 -4.87 14.65
C ALA A 438 11.74 -3.94 14.50
N THR A 439 11.58 -2.65 14.81
CA THR A 439 12.68 -1.67 14.78
C THR A 439 13.79 -1.96 15.80
N ARG A 440 13.57 -2.90 16.73
CA ARG A 440 14.57 -3.34 17.71
C ARG A 440 15.53 -4.40 17.16
N THR A 441 15.21 -5.01 16.02
CA THR A 441 16.06 -6.03 15.37
C THR A 441 16.24 -5.66 13.91
N THR A 442 17.33 -4.95 13.60
CA THR A 442 17.52 -4.31 12.28
C THR A 442 18.77 -4.80 11.57
N LEU A 443 18.76 -4.76 10.25
CA LEU A 443 19.90 -5.12 9.40
C LEU A 443 20.82 -3.91 9.17
N GLY A 444 22.07 -3.99 9.61
CA GLY A 444 23.08 -2.93 9.46
C GLY A 444 23.58 -2.79 8.03
N VAL A 445 24.29 -3.81 7.57
CA VAL A 445 24.85 -3.91 6.22
C VAL A 445 24.71 -5.34 5.73
N TYR A 446 24.53 -5.52 4.44
CA TYR A 446 24.50 -6.82 3.78
C TYR A 446 25.34 -6.78 2.51
N TYR A 447 26.01 -7.90 2.24
CA TYR A 447 26.92 -8.10 1.12
C TYR A 447 26.64 -9.44 0.46
N ARG A 448 26.73 -9.48 -0.86
CA ARG A 448 26.64 -10.70 -1.66
C ARG A 448 28.02 -11.36 -1.73
N ILE A 449 28.08 -12.67 -1.55
CA ILE A 449 29.32 -13.44 -1.67
C ILE A 449 29.32 -14.17 -3.03
N ASP A 450 30.48 -14.28 -3.66
CA ASP A 450 30.65 -15.13 -4.84
C ASP A 450 30.51 -16.61 -4.44
N LEU A 451 29.59 -17.32 -5.11
CA LEU A 451 29.24 -18.71 -4.83
C LEU A 451 30.41 -19.67 -5.09
N GLN A 452 31.30 -19.31 -6.03
CA GLN A 452 32.47 -20.12 -6.40
C GLN A 452 33.61 -19.95 -5.39
N SER A 453 33.58 -18.89 -4.59
CA SER A 453 34.61 -18.59 -3.61
C SER A 453 34.29 -19.21 -2.25
N ILE A 454 34.56 -20.50 -2.11
CA ILE A 454 34.38 -21.24 -0.85
C ILE A 454 35.10 -20.54 0.31
N THR A 455 36.30 -20.04 0.06
CA THR A 455 37.13 -19.34 1.05
C THR A 455 36.47 -18.06 1.57
N ASP A 456 35.76 -17.32 0.71
CA ASP A 456 35.07 -16.10 1.15
C ASP A 456 33.84 -16.41 2.01
N ILE A 457 33.14 -17.52 1.71
CA ILE A 457 32.04 -18.00 2.54
C ILE A 457 32.57 -18.47 3.91
N GLN A 458 33.68 -19.20 3.94
CA GLN A 458 34.35 -19.60 5.18
C GLN A 458 34.79 -18.38 6.00
N ALA A 459 35.39 -17.37 5.35
CA ALA A 459 35.78 -16.12 5.99
C ALA A 459 34.58 -15.39 6.59
N ALA A 460 33.48 -15.28 5.83
CA ALA A 460 32.23 -14.68 6.31
C ALA A 460 31.66 -15.41 7.54
N ILE A 461 31.66 -16.76 7.52
CA ILE A 461 31.22 -17.57 8.66
C ILE A 461 32.13 -17.34 9.88
N GLN A 462 33.45 -17.27 9.69
CA GLN A 462 34.40 -17.08 10.81
C GLN A 462 34.33 -15.66 11.40
N GLU A 463 34.19 -14.64 10.55
CA GLU A 463 34.15 -13.23 10.94
C GLU A 463 32.80 -12.83 11.56
N VAL A 464 31.71 -13.20 10.90
CA VAL A 464 30.36 -12.74 11.25
C VAL A 464 29.60 -13.78 12.06
N GLY A 465 29.84 -15.06 11.81
CA GLY A 465 29.25 -16.19 12.53
C GLY A 465 28.26 -17.01 11.70
N ALA A 466 27.62 -16.43 10.70
CA ALA A 466 26.67 -17.14 9.84
C ALA A 466 26.45 -16.44 8.49
N VAL A 467 26.05 -17.23 7.49
CA VAL A 467 25.74 -16.78 6.12
C VAL A 467 24.35 -17.27 5.75
N TYR A 468 23.55 -16.39 5.15
CA TYR A 468 22.23 -16.72 4.60
C TYR A 468 22.37 -17.15 3.15
N VAL A 469 21.89 -18.35 2.83
CA VAL A 469 22.12 -18.96 1.52
C VAL A 469 20.86 -19.62 0.96
N SER A 470 20.87 -19.87 -0.34
CA SER A 470 19.92 -20.76 -1.01
C SER A 470 20.61 -21.71 -1.97
N ALA A 471 20.06 -22.91 -2.13
CA ALA A 471 20.53 -23.94 -3.06
C ALA A 471 19.38 -24.85 -3.50
N ASN A 472 19.53 -25.51 -4.65
CA ASN A 472 18.61 -26.57 -5.06
C ASN A 472 18.81 -27.82 -4.19
N THR A 473 17.73 -28.36 -3.66
CA THR A 473 17.77 -29.60 -2.87
C THR A 473 17.68 -30.83 -3.78
N HIS A 474 18.04 -31.99 -3.22
CA HIS A 474 18.03 -33.29 -3.89
C HIS A 474 17.73 -34.41 -2.88
N GLU A 475 17.63 -35.65 -3.35
CA GLU A 475 17.22 -36.81 -2.55
C GLU A 475 18.03 -36.99 -1.25
N GLY A 476 19.33 -36.66 -1.27
CA GLY A 476 20.21 -36.72 -0.11
C GLY A 476 19.74 -35.90 1.09
N TRP A 477 19.03 -34.79 0.85
CA TRP A 477 18.46 -33.96 1.91
C TRP A 477 17.33 -34.67 2.66
N GLN A 478 16.59 -35.57 2.01
CA GLN A 478 15.50 -36.31 2.65
C GLN A 478 15.99 -37.46 3.54
N ASN A 479 17.19 -37.96 3.27
CA ASN A 479 17.73 -39.20 3.86
C ASN A 479 18.92 -38.96 4.81
N VAL A 480 19.04 -37.76 5.40
CA VAL A 480 20.12 -37.45 6.35
C VAL A 480 19.91 -38.20 7.67
N ALA A 481 20.95 -38.88 8.14
CA ALA A 481 20.88 -39.68 9.37
C ALA A 481 20.61 -38.82 10.62
N THR A 482 19.65 -39.22 11.45
CA THR A 482 19.33 -38.53 12.71
C THR A 482 20.39 -38.82 13.78
N VAL A 483 21.03 -37.78 14.30
CA VAL A 483 22.04 -37.88 15.38
C VAL A 483 21.56 -37.14 16.62
N ARG A 484 21.39 -37.84 17.74
CA ARG A 484 20.86 -37.26 18.99
C ARG A 484 21.91 -36.55 19.84
N ARG A 485 23.18 -36.94 19.75
CA ARG A 485 24.28 -36.42 20.57
C ARG A 485 25.42 -35.97 19.67
N VAL A 486 25.67 -34.66 19.67
CA VAL A 486 26.83 -34.06 18.99
C VAL A 486 28.02 -34.08 19.94
N THR A 487 29.13 -34.65 19.50
CA THR A 487 30.41 -34.67 20.24
C THR A 487 31.49 -33.79 19.62
N GLY A 488 31.27 -33.32 18.38
CA GLY A 488 32.17 -32.50 17.56
C GLY A 488 31.70 -32.53 16.09
N HIS A 489 32.47 -31.95 15.17
CA HIS A 489 32.23 -31.95 13.73
C HIS A 489 32.05 -33.35 13.16
N ALA A 490 32.88 -34.31 13.58
CA ALA A 490 32.81 -35.70 13.10
C ALA A 490 31.47 -36.41 13.40
N SER A 491 30.68 -35.90 14.34
CA SER A 491 29.35 -36.44 14.67
C SER A 491 28.21 -35.79 13.90
N VAL A 492 28.48 -34.73 13.11
CA VAL A 492 27.47 -34.07 12.29
C VAL A 492 27.33 -34.85 10.98
N PRO A 493 26.12 -35.35 10.64
CA PRO A 493 25.93 -36.19 9.46
C PRO A 493 26.10 -35.39 8.17
N GLN A 494 26.72 -35.99 7.17
CA GLN A 494 26.86 -35.41 5.84
C GLN A 494 25.61 -35.66 4.98
N ILE A 495 25.23 -34.67 4.18
CA ILE A 495 24.23 -34.84 3.12
C ILE A 495 24.86 -35.63 1.98
N ALA A 496 24.23 -36.76 1.60
CA ALA A 496 24.75 -37.60 0.54
C ALA A 496 24.53 -36.94 -0.83
N PHE A 497 25.62 -36.61 -1.52
CA PHE A 497 25.60 -36.01 -2.85
C PHE A 497 26.06 -37.01 -3.90
N ASP A 498 25.30 -37.15 -4.99
CA ASP A 498 25.56 -38.12 -6.06
C ASP A 498 26.46 -37.57 -7.18
N GLY A 499 26.91 -36.32 -7.06
CA GLY A 499 27.73 -35.63 -8.04
C GLY A 499 26.94 -34.90 -9.13
N ARG A 500 25.60 -34.86 -9.08
CA ARG A 500 24.76 -34.25 -10.12
C ARG A 500 24.04 -33.02 -9.59
N ALA A 501 24.14 -31.93 -10.34
CA ALA A 501 23.38 -30.71 -10.03
C ALA A 501 21.87 -30.99 -10.12
N SER A 502 21.14 -30.50 -9.12
CA SER A 502 19.68 -30.43 -9.12
C SER A 502 19.24 -29.11 -9.76
N HIS A 503 18.14 -29.15 -10.50
CA HIS A 503 17.53 -27.98 -11.13
C HIS A 503 16.11 -27.71 -10.62
N THR A 504 15.68 -28.42 -9.58
CA THR A 504 14.36 -28.30 -8.96
C THR A 504 14.50 -28.12 -7.44
N ASP A 505 13.43 -27.68 -6.78
CA ASP A 505 13.32 -27.63 -5.32
C ASP A 505 14.32 -26.69 -4.61
N GLY A 506 14.25 -25.40 -4.96
CA GLY A 506 15.05 -24.35 -4.31
C GLY A 506 14.70 -24.15 -2.84
N HIS A 507 15.71 -24.18 -1.97
CA HIS A 507 15.59 -24.05 -0.51
C HIS A 507 16.55 -23.01 0.04
N ALA A 508 16.12 -22.26 1.06
CA ALA A 508 16.93 -21.26 1.74
C ALA A 508 17.19 -21.66 3.20
N PHE A 509 18.43 -21.46 3.66
CA PHE A 509 18.91 -21.95 4.95
C PHE A 509 20.13 -21.15 5.45
N ALA A 510 20.65 -21.51 6.61
CA ALA A 510 21.80 -20.88 7.24
C ALA A 510 23.05 -21.76 7.15
N LEU A 511 24.21 -21.16 6.84
CA LEU A 511 25.52 -21.77 7.10
C LEU A 511 26.10 -21.16 8.37
N VAL A 512 26.48 -21.99 9.35
CA VAL A 512 26.91 -21.54 10.68
C VAL A 512 28.30 -22.05 11.09
N GLY A 513 28.96 -22.77 10.19
CA GLY A 513 30.27 -23.37 10.42
C GLY A 513 30.82 -24.02 9.16
N PHE A 514 32.04 -24.55 9.24
CA PHE A 514 32.69 -25.33 8.19
C PHE A 514 33.78 -26.24 8.76
N ASN A 515 34.20 -27.23 7.98
CA ASN A 515 35.37 -28.08 8.23
C ASN A 515 36.04 -28.47 6.89
N GLU A 516 36.95 -29.44 6.89
CA GLU A 516 37.64 -29.89 5.67
C GLU A 516 36.72 -30.54 4.62
N HIS A 517 35.51 -30.98 4.99
CA HIS A 517 34.59 -31.67 4.10
C HIS A 517 33.48 -30.77 3.54
N GLY A 518 33.07 -29.74 4.28
CA GLY A 518 31.97 -28.88 3.86
C GLY A 518 31.51 -27.86 4.89
N PHE A 519 30.36 -27.25 4.62
CA PHE A 519 29.71 -26.27 5.48
C PHE A 519 28.75 -26.95 6.47
N VAL A 520 28.69 -26.43 7.70
CA VAL A 520 27.68 -26.81 8.69
C VAL A 520 26.39 -26.04 8.40
N VAL A 521 25.39 -26.76 7.89
CA VAL A 521 24.05 -26.25 7.64
C VAL A 521 23.24 -26.24 8.93
N GLN A 522 22.51 -25.14 9.17
CA GLN A 522 21.37 -25.12 10.08
C GLN A 522 20.08 -25.00 9.26
N ASN A 523 19.30 -26.08 9.28
CA ASN A 523 18.07 -26.23 8.49
C ASN A 523 16.82 -25.87 9.34
N SER A 524 15.68 -25.71 8.66
CA SER A 524 14.38 -25.35 9.24
C SER A 524 13.34 -26.48 9.15
N TRP A 525 13.77 -27.74 9.31
CA TRP A 525 12.91 -28.93 9.26
C TRP A 525 12.79 -29.64 10.61
N GLY A 526 12.92 -28.90 11.69
CA GLY A 526 12.82 -29.41 13.05
C GLY A 526 14.04 -30.19 13.53
N GLN A 527 13.96 -30.66 14.78
CA GLN A 527 15.08 -31.32 15.48
C GLN A 527 15.22 -32.82 15.18
N ASP A 528 14.34 -33.39 14.36
CA ASP A 528 14.43 -34.81 13.98
C ASP A 528 15.27 -35.03 12.71
N TRP A 529 15.61 -33.95 12.01
CA TRP A 529 16.45 -33.98 10.82
C TRP A 529 17.94 -33.83 11.17
N GLY A 530 18.80 -34.71 10.66
CA GLY A 530 20.25 -34.63 10.87
C GLY A 530 20.66 -34.66 12.35
N ALA A 531 21.71 -33.92 12.70
CA ALA A 531 22.16 -33.70 14.07
C ALA A 531 21.32 -32.63 14.78
N ARG A 532 20.02 -32.89 14.96
CA ARG A 532 19.05 -31.98 15.57
C ARG A 532 18.84 -30.65 14.83
N GLY A 533 18.70 -30.73 13.51
CA GLY A 533 18.52 -29.61 12.60
C GLY A 533 19.80 -29.21 11.84
N PHE A 534 20.89 -29.95 12.04
CA PHE A 534 22.20 -29.65 11.46
C PHE A 534 22.76 -30.79 10.61
N ALA A 535 23.48 -30.46 9.54
CA ALA A 535 24.16 -31.43 8.68
C ALA A 535 25.37 -30.79 7.98
N ILE A 536 26.23 -31.60 7.37
CA ILE A 536 27.32 -31.13 6.51
C ILE A 536 26.88 -31.11 5.05
N LEU A 537 26.91 -29.93 4.43
CA LEU A 537 26.80 -29.75 2.99
C LEU A 537 28.20 -29.74 2.38
N THR A 538 28.52 -30.72 1.55
CA THR A 538 29.86 -30.83 0.97
C THR A 538 30.17 -29.67 0.03
N TYR A 539 31.46 -29.33 -0.13
CA TYR A 539 31.86 -28.29 -1.07
C TYR A 539 31.49 -28.60 -2.52
N ALA A 540 31.56 -29.87 -2.92
CA ALA A 540 31.16 -30.31 -4.26
C ALA A 540 29.66 -30.10 -4.50
N ASP A 541 28.84 -30.41 -3.49
CA ASP A 541 27.38 -30.18 -3.52
C ASP A 541 27.06 -28.68 -3.61
N TRP A 542 27.70 -27.86 -2.75
CA TRP A 542 27.54 -26.40 -2.79
C TRP A 542 27.87 -25.82 -4.18
N LEU A 543 29.02 -26.17 -4.76
CA LEU A 543 29.44 -25.65 -6.07
C LEU A 543 28.49 -26.07 -7.21
N ALA A 544 27.81 -27.22 -7.07
CA ALA A 544 26.85 -27.71 -8.06
C ALA A 544 25.46 -27.08 -7.92
N ASN A 545 25.03 -26.78 -6.69
CA ASN A 545 23.62 -26.48 -6.38
C ASN A 545 23.35 -25.08 -5.83
N ALA A 546 24.39 -24.31 -5.45
CA ALA A 546 24.22 -22.99 -4.85
C ALA A 546 23.50 -22.00 -5.80
N MET A 547 22.58 -21.22 -5.23
CA MET A 547 21.85 -20.19 -5.93
C MET A 547 22.25 -18.79 -5.47
N ASP A 548 22.30 -18.56 -4.14
CA ASP A 548 22.63 -17.27 -3.55
C ASP A 548 23.38 -17.41 -2.21
N ALA A 549 24.24 -16.43 -1.90
CA ALA A 549 24.94 -16.33 -0.63
C ALA A 549 25.08 -14.88 -0.18
N TRP A 550 24.66 -14.62 1.06
CA TRP A 550 24.59 -13.29 1.65
C TRP A 550 25.13 -13.30 3.08
N VAL A 551 26.06 -12.39 3.36
CA VAL A 551 26.54 -12.10 4.72
C VAL A 551 26.06 -10.73 5.15
N PHE A 552 25.76 -10.59 6.44
CA PHE A 552 25.29 -9.33 6.99
C PHE A 552 25.69 -9.11 8.44
N ALA A 553 25.79 -7.83 8.81
CA ALA A 553 25.97 -7.42 10.20
C ALA A 553 24.65 -6.89 10.78
N MET A 554 24.29 -7.35 11.97
CA MET A 554 23.15 -6.79 12.71
C MET A 554 23.39 -5.32 13.04
N GLY A 555 22.40 -4.48 12.75
CA GLY A 555 22.42 -3.06 13.07
C GLY A 555 22.25 -2.80 14.57
N VAL A 556 22.62 -1.60 15.00
CA VAL A 556 22.30 -1.11 16.34
C VAL A 556 20.82 -0.70 16.37
N PRO A 557 20.02 -1.18 17.34
CA PRO A 557 18.61 -0.80 17.46
C PRO A 557 18.43 0.73 17.43
N GLY A 558 17.48 1.20 16.63
CA GLY A 558 17.18 2.64 16.50
C GLY A 558 18.16 3.45 15.63
N VAL A 559 19.34 2.95 15.29
CA VAL A 559 20.32 3.71 14.48
C VAL A 559 19.97 3.74 13.01
N LEU A 560 19.47 2.66 12.41
CA LEU A 560 19.09 2.67 10.99
C LEU A 560 17.84 3.50 10.73
N PHE A 561 16.86 3.45 11.64
CA PHE A 561 15.68 4.30 11.58
C PHE A 561 16.03 5.74 11.94
N GLY A 562 16.94 5.98 12.89
CA GLY A 562 17.51 7.29 13.19
C GLY A 562 18.38 7.86 12.07
N ALA A 563 19.07 7.03 11.28
CA ALA A 563 19.93 7.42 10.16
C ALA A 563 19.17 7.52 8.84
N HIS A 564 18.10 6.74 8.66
CA HIS A 564 17.07 7.08 7.68
C HIS A 564 16.48 8.43 8.09
N ALA A 565 15.99 8.60 9.33
CA ALA A 565 15.45 9.86 9.89
C ALA A 565 16.40 11.07 9.78
N ALA A 566 17.70 10.86 9.95
CA ALA A 566 18.72 11.91 9.86
C ALA A 566 19.26 12.15 8.44
N GLY A 567 18.82 11.36 7.45
CA GLY A 567 19.32 11.40 6.09
C GLY A 567 20.79 10.98 5.96
N ARG A 568 21.15 10.39 4.82
CA ARG A 568 22.57 10.33 4.41
C ARG A 568 23.08 11.77 4.38
N LYS A 569 24.15 12.08 5.14
CA LYS A 569 24.97 13.26 4.90
C LYS A 569 25.50 13.18 3.46
N ALA A 570 24.74 13.74 2.52
CA ALA A 570 25.25 14.04 1.21
C ALA A 570 26.41 15.01 1.39
N VAL A 571 27.51 14.74 0.70
CA VAL A 571 28.66 15.65 0.61
C VAL A 571 28.11 17.05 0.34
N ALA A 572 28.36 17.96 1.28
CA ALA A 572 27.87 19.32 1.18
C ALA A 572 28.43 19.95 -0.10
N ARG A 573 27.57 20.18 -1.10
CA ARG A 573 27.75 21.36 -1.95
C ARG A 573 27.58 22.55 -1.01
N ALA A 574 28.60 23.40 -0.95
CA ALA A 574 28.73 24.47 0.03
C ALA A 574 27.41 25.25 0.21
N GLY A 575 26.83 25.21 1.42
CA GLY A 575 25.82 26.17 1.88
C GLY A 575 24.42 25.66 2.24
N ILE A 576 24.05 24.39 2.01
CA ILE A 576 22.69 23.86 2.32
C ILE A 576 22.73 22.93 3.55
N ASP A 577 21.99 23.26 4.62
CA ASP A 577 21.85 22.41 5.81
C ASP A 577 20.68 21.42 5.67
N LYS A 578 20.92 20.32 4.95
CA LYS A 578 19.92 19.25 4.78
C LYS A 578 19.67 18.43 6.05
N SER A 579 20.36 18.72 7.17
CA SER A 579 20.16 17.97 8.43
C SER A 579 18.81 18.25 9.10
N ARG A 580 18.15 19.36 8.72
CA ARG A 580 16.82 19.74 9.23
C ARG A 580 15.67 19.17 8.42
N TRP A 581 15.95 18.57 7.26
CA TRP A 581 14.93 18.01 6.38
C TRP A 581 14.43 16.68 6.95
N TRP A 582 13.17 16.35 6.68
CA TRP A 582 12.69 15.00 6.94
C TRP A 582 13.49 13.98 6.14
N ASP A 583 13.46 12.75 6.63
CA ASP A 583 13.85 11.63 5.83
C ASP A 583 12.79 11.25 4.80
N VAL A 584 13.19 10.30 3.95
CA VAL A 584 12.32 9.77 2.92
C VAL A 584 11.09 9.10 3.55
N THR A 585 11.26 8.35 4.65
CA THR A 585 10.17 7.65 5.33
C THR A 585 9.08 8.61 5.80
N ALA A 586 9.44 9.64 6.58
CA ALA A 586 8.52 10.65 7.07
C ALA A 586 7.88 11.43 5.91
N ALA A 587 8.63 11.75 4.85
CA ALA A 587 8.08 12.42 3.68
C ALA A 587 6.96 11.62 3.03
N TYR A 588 7.16 10.32 2.84
CA TYR A 588 6.08 9.49 2.36
C TYR A 588 4.97 9.28 3.44
N GLU A 589 5.26 9.35 4.75
CA GLU A 589 4.21 9.26 5.80
C GLU A 589 3.16 10.35 5.64
N HIS A 590 3.63 11.49 5.15
CA HIS A 590 2.85 12.65 4.78
C HIS A 590 2.54 12.75 3.28
N GLY A 591 2.83 11.72 2.47
CA GLY A 591 2.71 11.76 1.01
C GLY A 591 1.76 10.71 0.42
N VAL A 592 0.87 11.11 -0.49
CA VAL A 592 -0.04 10.22 -1.23
C VAL A 592 0.38 10.17 -2.70
N VAL A 593 0.92 9.04 -3.15
CA VAL A 593 1.39 8.89 -4.54
C VAL A 593 0.29 8.34 -5.44
N LEU A 594 -0.19 9.19 -6.34
CA LEU A 594 -1.18 8.88 -7.35
C LEU A 594 -0.51 8.47 -8.67
N GLY A 595 -1.12 7.49 -9.33
CA GLY A 595 -0.81 7.12 -10.69
C GLY A 595 -1.53 7.97 -11.72
N ASN A 596 -1.13 7.79 -12.97
CA ASN A 596 -1.75 8.47 -14.10
C ASN A 596 -3.22 8.07 -14.19
N ASP A 597 -3.59 6.84 -13.83
CA ASP A 597 -5.00 6.46 -13.76
C ASP A 597 -5.74 6.91 -12.48
N ALA A 598 -5.19 7.87 -11.74
CA ALA A 598 -5.66 8.34 -10.44
C ALA A 598 -5.83 7.23 -9.39
N ARG A 599 -5.32 6.01 -9.60
CA ARG A 599 -5.20 5.03 -8.52
C ARG A 599 -4.05 5.42 -7.63
N VAL A 600 -4.12 5.01 -6.38
CA VAL A 600 -2.95 5.10 -5.52
C VAL A 600 -1.91 4.12 -6.06
N ASN A 601 -0.81 4.64 -6.61
CA ASN A 601 0.23 3.86 -7.26
C ASN A 601 1.27 3.35 -6.26
N ARG A 602 1.57 4.18 -5.25
CA ARG A 602 2.47 3.84 -4.15
C ARG A 602 1.87 4.37 -2.86
N TYR A 603 1.69 3.47 -1.90
CA TYR A 603 1.69 3.88 -0.51
C TYR A 603 3.15 4.10 -0.11
N LEU A 604 3.40 4.94 0.90
CA LEU A 604 4.52 4.83 1.84
C LEU A 604 5.50 3.68 1.59
N PRO A 605 6.82 3.94 1.42
CA PRO A 605 7.78 3.08 0.72
C PRO A 605 7.46 1.63 0.96
N GLN A 606 6.84 1.09 -0.07
CA GLN A 606 6.45 -0.26 -0.40
C GLN A 606 5.91 -1.21 0.70
N ASP A 607 6.08 -1.09 2.04
CA ASP A 607 6.35 -2.30 2.85
C ASP A 607 5.63 -2.64 4.18
N ALA A 608 4.66 -1.87 4.68
CA ALA A 608 3.82 -2.32 5.81
C ALA A 608 2.42 -2.80 5.39
N LEU A 609 1.91 -3.91 5.97
CA LEU A 609 0.55 -4.46 5.76
C LEU A 609 -0.57 -3.44 6.05
N THR A 610 -0.20 -2.36 6.74
CA THR A 610 -1.07 -1.41 7.42
C THR A 610 -1.47 -0.20 6.56
N ARG A 611 -0.89 -0.01 5.37
CA ARG A 611 -0.90 1.30 4.69
C ARG A 611 -1.94 1.35 3.57
N SER A 612 -3.16 1.72 3.95
CA SER A 612 -4.22 2.21 3.06
C SER A 612 -4.23 3.74 3.04
N LEU A 613 -4.89 4.38 2.07
CA LEU A 613 -5.06 5.84 2.11
C LEU A 613 -5.80 6.30 3.38
N GLN A 614 -6.68 5.45 3.91
CA GLN A 614 -7.34 5.62 5.20
C GLN A 614 -6.34 5.69 6.38
N TYR A 615 -5.23 4.97 6.33
CA TYR A 615 -4.17 5.09 7.33
C TYR A 615 -3.47 6.45 7.25
N GLN A 616 -3.07 6.86 6.04
CA GLN A 616 -2.28 8.08 5.83
C GLN A 616 -3.08 9.37 6.03
N ALA A 617 -4.28 9.43 5.48
CA ALA A 617 -5.11 10.63 5.48
C ALA A 617 -6.06 10.72 6.68
N CYS A 618 -6.08 9.71 7.56
CA CYS A 618 -6.96 9.72 8.72
C CYS A 618 -6.31 9.16 9.99
N THR A 619 -5.73 7.96 9.98
CA THR A 619 -5.19 7.38 11.23
C THR A 619 -3.94 8.10 11.73
N LEU A 620 -3.00 8.46 10.82
CA LEU A 620 -1.81 9.22 11.19
C LEU A 620 -2.13 10.66 11.64
N PRO A 621 -2.97 11.45 10.93
CA PRO A 621 -3.44 12.74 11.41
C PRO A 621 -4.15 12.64 12.76
N ASP A 622 -5.04 11.67 12.97
CA ASP A 622 -5.75 11.49 14.26
C ASP A 622 -4.77 11.25 15.41
N ALA A 623 -3.82 10.33 15.24
CA ALA A 623 -2.79 10.06 16.24
C ALA A 623 -1.97 11.32 16.57
N TRP A 624 -1.59 12.09 15.55
CA TRP A 624 -0.87 13.35 15.75
C TRP A 624 -1.76 14.39 16.47
N PHE A 625 -3.01 14.58 16.04
CA PHE A 625 -3.95 15.52 16.64
C PHE A 625 -4.24 15.23 18.12
N ARG A 626 -4.30 13.94 18.52
CA ARG A 626 -4.43 13.52 19.92
C ARG A 626 -3.21 13.84 20.77
N ALA A 627 -2.02 13.84 20.16
CA ALA A 627 -0.77 14.22 20.83
C ALA A 627 -0.57 15.75 20.93
N GLN A 628 -1.36 16.55 20.21
CA GLN A 628 -1.23 18.01 20.19
C GLN A 628 -2.23 18.69 21.15
N PRO A 629 -1.80 19.72 21.90
CA PRO A 629 -2.64 20.42 22.88
C PRO A 629 -3.64 21.41 22.25
N GLY A 630 -3.58 21.67 20.94
CA GLY A 630 -4.41 22.69 20.29
C GLY A 630 -5.86 22.24 20.06
N ASP A 631 -6.83 23.14 20.28
CA ASP A 631 -8.27 22.89 20.09
C ASP A 631 -8.64 22.67 18.62
N LYS A 632 -7.95 23.35 17.71
CA LYS A 632 -8.15 23.22 16.26
C LYS A 632 -7.20 22.18 15.67
N LYS A 633 -7.75 21.25 14.91
CA LYS A 633 -7.04 20.16 14.24
C LYS A 633 -6.90 20.52 12.77
N ARG A 634 -5.74 21.05 12.38
CA ARG A 634 -5.50 21.54 11.01
C ARG A 634 -4.83 20.49 10.16
N LEU A 635 -5.51 20.06 9.11
CA LEU A 635 -4.95 19.23 8.05
C LEU A 635 -4.72 20.11 6.82
N VAL A 636 -3.52 20.07 6.25
CA VAL A 636 -3.20 20.81 5.02
C VAL A 636 -3.01 19.81 3.89
N ILE A 637 -3.89 19.84 2.90
CA ILE A 637 -3.72 19.05 1.67
C ILE A 637 -2.94 19.90 0.69
N TYR A 638 -1.71 19.48 0.40
CA TYR A 638 -0.81 20.17 -0.51
C TYR A 638 -0.76 19.43 -1.85
N ALA A 639 -1.46 19.95 -2.85
CA ALA A 639 -1.38 19.45 -4.21
C ALA A 639 -0.27 20.21 -4.96
N HIS A 640 0.87 19.55 -5.14
CA HIS A 640 1.88 20.06 -6.05
C HIS A 640 1.32 20.15 -7.47
N GLY A 641 1.91 21.00 -8.31
CA GLY A 641 1.71 20.89 -9.75
C GLY A 641 2.10 19.47 -10.17
N GLY A 642 1.27 18.79 -10.97
CA GLY A 642 1.52 17.44 -11.53
C GLY A 642 2.71 17.37 -12.51
N LEU A 643 3.77 18.11 -12.19
CA LEU A 643 4.85 18.52 -13.05
C LEU A 643 6.21 18.01 -12.57
N ASN A 644 6.30 17.52 -11.34
CA ASN A 644 7.55 17.08 -10.73
C ASN A 644 7.64 15.54 -10.75
N SER A 645 8.85 15.00 -10.89
CA SER A 645 9.10 13.57 -10.66
C SER A 645 8.72 13.18 -9.23
N GLU A 646 8.45 11.89 -8.98
CA GLU A 646 8.20 11.40 -7.62
C GLU A 646 9.36 11.76 -6.66
N ASP A 647 10.60 11.68 -7.14
CA ASP A 647 11.80 11.99 -6.36
C ASP A 647 11.91 13.48 -6.02
N ASP A 648 11.55 14.38 -6.95
CA ASP A 648 11.53 15.82 -6.70
C ASP A 648 10.42 16.22 -5.75
N ALA A 649 9.22 15.64 -5.91
CA ALA A 649 8.10 15.87 -5.01
C ALA A 649 8.42 15.40 -3.58
N ILE A 650 9.08 14.25 -3.42
CA ILE A 650 9.57 13.78 -2.13
C ILE A 650 10.65 14.71 -1.58
N THR A 651 11.59 15.17 -2.39
CA THR A 651 12.64 16.10 -1.94
C THR A 651 12.03 17.41 -1.42
N ARG A 652 11.03 17.95 -2.12
CA ARG A 652 10.26 19.13 -1.70
C ARG A 652 9.50 18.89 -0.40
N THR A 653 8.80 17.76 -0.31
CA THR A 653 8.08 17.32 0.90
C THR A 653 9.01 17.27 2.11
N ARG A 654 10.24 16.75 1.93
CA ARG A 654 11.24 16.64 2.99
C ARG A 654 11.67 18.00 3.54
N ALA A 655 11.78 18.99 2.67
CA ALA A 655 12.18 20.34 3.06
C ALA A 655 11.04 21.13 3.70
N MET A 656 9.82 21.02 3.14
CA MET A 656 8.68 21.83 3.58
C MET A 656 7.97 21.26 4.82
N GLY A 657 7.90 19.93 4.94
CA GLY A 657 7.17 19.22 5.97
C GLY A 657 7.39 19.70 7.41
N PRO A 658 8.64 19.87 7.87
CA PRO A 658 8.94 20.35 9.23
C PRO A 658 8.24 21.67 9.59
N TYR A 659 8.15 22.61 8.65
CA TYR A 659 7.55 23.92 8.91
C TYR A 659 6.03 23.85 9.10
N PHE A 660 5.34 22.93 8.42
CA PHE A 660 3.91 22.71 8.66
C PHE A 660 3.68 22.16 10.07
N LEU A 661 4.37 21.07 10.43
CA LEU A 661 4.22 20.46 11.77
C LEU A 661 4.61 21.43 12.88
N GLY A 662 5.72 22.16 12.72
CA GLY A 662 6.20 23.16 13.68
C GLY A 662 5.23 24.31 13.93
N ASN A 663 4.26 24.51 13.03
CA ASN A 663 3.22 25.54 13.17
C ASN A 663 1.83 24.99 13.53
N GLY A 664 1.73 23.70 13.89
CA GLY A 664 0.48 23.09 14.30
C GLY A 664 -0.43 22.69 13.12
N CYS A 665 0.15 22.44 11.95
CA CYS A 665 -0.54 22.01 10.74
C CYS A 665 -0.02 20.63 10.33
N TYR A 666 -0.87 19.61 10.24
CA TYR A 666 -0.48 18.31 9.70
C TYR A 666 -0.49 18.39 8.17
N PRO A 667 0.64 18.23 7.45
CA PRO A 667 0.63 18.26 6.00
C PRO A 667 0.32 16.89 5.40
N LEU A 668 -0.42 16.87 4.29
CA LEU A 668 -0.64 15.72 3.42
C LEU A 668 -0.37 16.14 1.98
N PHE A 669 0.80 15.77 1.46
CA PHE A 669 1.27 16.09 0.13
C PHE A 669 0.72 15.09 -0.89
N MET A 670 0.09 15.61 -1.94
CA MET A 670 -0.33 14.81 -3.09
C MET A 670 0.83 14.76 -4.09
N ILE A 671 1.21 13.57 -4.52
CA ILE A 671 2.39 13.31 -5.37
C ILE A 671 1.94 12.51 -6.59
N TRP A 672 2.49 12.81 -7.77
CA TRP A 672 2.20 12.10 -9.02
C TRP A 672 3.42 11.32 -9.47
N LYS A 673 3.23 10.13 -10.05
CA LYS A 673 4.34 9.25 -10.44
C LYS A 673 5.17 9.79 -11.61
N THR A 674 4.56 10.52 -12.54
CA THR A 674 5.25 11.09 -13.71
C THR A 674 5.14 12.61 -13.71
N GLY A 675 6.29 13.29 -13.81
CA GLY A 675 6.35 14.74 -13.97
C GLY A 675 5.99 15.17 -15.39
N MET A 676 4.92 15.95 -15.56
CA MET A 676 4.55 16.45 -16.88
C MET A 676 5.46 17.58 -17.40
N LEU A 677 6.09 18.41 -16.55
CA LEU A 677 7.07 19.40 -17.02
C LEU A 677 8.28 18.71 -17.63
N GLU A 678 8.75 17.62 -17.02
CA GLU A 678 9.79 16.76 -17.60
C GLU A 678 9.30 16.16 -18.92
N SER A 679 8.10 15.56 -18.95
CA SER A 679 7.58 14.93 -20.16
C SER A 679 7.43 15.92 -21.33
N ILE A 680 6.89 17.12 -21.08
CA ILE A 680 6.74 18.15 -22.09
C ILE A 680 8.09 18.77 -22.46
N GLY A 681 8.94 19.06 -21.48
CA GLY A 681 10.31 19.53 -21.68
C GLY A 681 11.13 18.57 -22.52
N ASP A 682 11.10 17.28 -22.21
CA ASP A 682 11.77 16.20 -22.95
C ASP A 682 11.25 16.07 -24.37
N ILE A 683 9.92 16.17 -24.58
CA ILE A 683 9.34 16.19 -25.93
C ILE A 683 9.86 17.39 -26.73
N ILE A 684 9.92 18.58 -26.11
CA ILE A 684 10.44 19.78 -26.75
C ILE A 684 11.92 19.62 -27.09
N VAL A 685 12.74 19.15 -26.13
CA VAL A 685 14.18 18.93 -26.30
C VAL A 685 14.48 17.85 -27.36
N ASP A 686 13.81 16.69 -27.33
CA ASP A 686 14.04 15.59 -28.28
C ASP A 686 13.65 15.99 -29.72
N LYS A 687 12.52 16.68 -29.89
CA LYS A 687 12.09 17.16 -31.21
C LYS A 687 12.98 18.26 -31.75
N PHE A 688 13.44 19.17 -30.89
CA PHE A 688 14.42 20.20 -31.26
C PHE A 688 15.77 19.59 -31.64
N ARG A 689 16.24 18.54 -30.93
CA ARG A 689 17.50 17.84 -31.26
C ARG A 689 17.43 17.03 -32.55
N ARG A 690 16.28 16.45 -32.91
CA ARG A 690 16.08 15.69 -34.16
C ARG A 690 15.92 16.60 -35.38
N GLY A 691 15.48 17.84 -35.19
CA GLY A 691 15.53 18.89 -36.22
C GLY A 691 16.91 19.55 -36.24
N GLY A 692 17.91 18.90 -36.83
CA GLY A 692 19.26 19.47 -36.96
C GLY A 692 19.27 20.87 -37.61
N PRO A 693 20.34 21.67 -37.39
CA PRO A 693 20.37 23.06 -37.84
C PRO A 693 20.36 23.13 -39.37
N ALA A 694 19.20 23.43 -39.94
CA ALA A 694 19.12 23.88 -41.31
C ALA A 694 19.81 25.25 -41.39
N SER A 695 20.90 25.30 -42.15
CA SER A 695 21.66 26.47 -42.57
C SER A 695 20.78 27.73 -42.75
N GLY A 696 21.06 28.78 -41.97
CA GLY A 696 20.72 30.16 -42.38
C GLY A 696 19.84 31.01 -41.46
N ILE A 697 19.64 30.67 -40.18
CA ILE A 697 18.80 31.48 -39.28
C ILE A 697 19.59 31.85 -38.02
N ARG A 698 20.51 32.81 -38.13
CA ARG A 698 21.14 33.42 -36.95
C ARG A 698 20.66 34.85 -36.68
N GLU A 699 19.70 35.37 -37.45
CA GLU A 699 19.33 36.80 -37.37
C GLU A 699 17.85 37.13 -37.69
N ALA A 700 16.92 36.18 -37.54
CA ALA A 700 15.48 36.46 -37.73
C ALA A 700 14.67 36.22 -36.44
N ILE A 701 14.58 37.30 -35.65
CA ILE A 701 13.50 37.73 -34.74
C ILE A 701 12.96 36.69 -33.72
N THR A 702 13.19 37.02 -32.45
CA THR A 702 12.95 36.25 -31.21
C THR A 702 11.53 35.72 -30.97
N ASP A 703 10.50 36.28 -31.63
CA ASP A 703 9.10 35.84 -31.45
C ASP A 703 8.69 34.73 -32.45
N ALA A 704 9.40 34.61 -33.58
CA ALA A 704 9.08 33.61 -34.61
C ALA A 704 9.39 32.18 -34.15
N THR A 705 10.35 32.01 -33.23
CA THR A 705 10.70 30.71 -32.63
C THR A 705 9.61 30.18 -31.71
N ASP A 706 8.99 31.02 -30.87
CA ASP A 706 7.93 30.58 -29.96
C ASP A 706 6.66 30.22 -30.72
N ALA A 707 6.23 31.06 -31.67
CA ALA A 707 5.07 30.76 -32.52
C ALA A 707 5.26 29.46 -33.34
N LEU A 708 6.50 29.19 -33.77
CA LEU A 708 6.85 27.93 -34.41
C LEU A 708 6.80 26.77 -33.41
N ILE A 709 7.34 26.90 -32.20
CA ILE A 709 7.26 25.87 -31.15
C ILE A 709 5.81 25.57 -30.78
N GLU A 710 4.98 26.59 -30.56
CA GLU A 710 3.57 26.49 -30.21
C GLU A 710 2.79 25.69 -31.28
N SER A 711 3.03 25.99 -32.56
CA SER A 711 2.33 25.35 -33.68
C SER A 711 2.90 23.99 -34.12
N THR A 712 4.22 23.76 -34.01
CA THR A 712 4.89 22.55 -34.52
C THR A 712 5.19 21.49 -33.46
N ILE A 713 5.34 21.88 -32.19
CA ILE A 713 5.66 20.97 -31.08
C ILE A 713 4.53 20.97 -30.04
N GLY A 714 4.12 22.15 -29.59
CA GLY A 714 3.14 22.33 -28.53
C GLY A 714 1.80 21.67 -28.84
N ARG A 715 1.15 22.07 -29.94
CA ARG A 715 -0.16 21.54 -30.35
C ARG A 715 -0.19 20.06 -30.77
N PRO A 716 0.73 19.55 -31.62
CA PRO A 716 0.67 18.16 -32.07
C PRO A 716 1.23 17.15 -31.06
N PHE A 717 2.17 17.52 -30.18
CA PHE A 717 2.87 16.56 -29.32
C PHE A 717 2.70 16.83 -27.82
N ALA A 718 2.71 18.09 -27.35
CA ALA A 718 2.59 18.39 -25.92
C ALA A 718 1.13 18.51 -25.43
N ARG A 719 0.21 19.02 -26.26
CA ARG A 719 -1.22 19.12 -25.93
C ARG A 719 -1.89 17.79 -25.59
N PRO A 720 -1.62 16.65 -26.28
CA PRO A 720 -2.13 15.35 -25.86
C PRO A 720 -1.73 14.98 -24.43
N VAL A 721 -0.48 15.24 -24.03
CA VAL A 721 0.01 14.98 -22.66
C VAL A 721 -0.71 15.87 -21.63
N TRP A 722 -0.88 17.16 -21.94
CA TRP A 722 -1.66 18.08 -21.11
C TRP A 722 -3.13 17.64 -20.97
N THR A 723 -3.74 17.20 -22.07
CA THR A 723 -5.13 16.73 -22.10
C THR A 723 -5.29 15.47 -21.24
N GLU A 724 -4.39 14.48 -21.41
CA GLU A 724 -4.35 13.26 -20.60
C GLU A 724 -4.23 13.61 -19.11
N MET A 725 -3.39 14.58 -18.73
CA MET A 725 -3.27 15.01 -17.33
C MET A 725 -4.59 15.58 -16.78
N LYS A 726 -5.31 16.41 -17.54
CA LYS A 726 -6.62 16.94 -17.11
C LYS A 726 -7.65 15.82 -16.93
N GLU A 727 -7.66 14.84 -17.84
CA GLU A 727 -8.51 13.64 -17.74
C GLU A 727 -8.13 12.78 -16.51
N ASN A 728 -6.83 12.61 -16.25
CA ASN A 728 -6.33 11.90 -15.08
C ASN A 728 -6.73 12.59 -13.78
N ALA A 729 -6.64 13.93 -13.72
CA ALA A 729 -7.11 14.71 -12.56
C ALA A 729 -8.63 14.59 -12.37
N GLN A 730 -9.41 14.49 -13.44
CA GLN A 730 -10.86 14.26 -13.36
C GLN A 730 -11.19 12.88 -12.77
N TRP A 731 -10.37 11.86 -13.02
CA TRP A 731 -10.60 10.50 -12.49
C TRP A 731 -10.49 10.41 -10.97
N VAL A 732 -9.95 11.43 -10.30
CA VAL A 732 -9.92 11.55 -8.83
C VAL A 732 -11.32 11.41 -8.22
N GLY A 733 -12.36 11.89 -8.91
CA GLY A 733 -13.76 11.78 -8.50
C GLY A 733 -14.43 10.42 -8.75
N GLN A 734 -13.78 9.48 -9.44
CA GLN A 734 -14.38 8.17 -9.73
C GLN A 734 -14.31 7.23 -8.51
N PRO A 735 -15.28 6.31 -8.35
CA PRO A 735 -15.27 5.33 -7.29
C PRO A 735 -13.96 4.55 -7.23
N THR A 736 -13.44 4.31 -6.03
CA THR A 736 -12.20 3.55 -5.74
C THR A 736 -10.89 4.19 -6.20
N ARG A 737 -10.92 5.41 -6.76
CA ARG A 737 -9.71 6.18 -7.11
C ARG A 737 -9.21 6.99 -5.92
N GLY A 738 -8.03 7.58 -6.05
CA GLY A 738 -7.32 8.26 -4.96
C GLY A 738 -8.12 9.40 -4.30
N GLY A 739 -8.93 10.14 -5.06
CA GLY A 739 -9.80 11.19 -4.50
C GLY A 739 -10.97 10.64 -3.71
N ASP A 740 -11.71 9.69 -4.26
CA ASP A 740 -12.80 8.99 -3.55
C ASP A 740 -12.32 8.36 -2.24
N LEU A 741 -11.16 7.70 -2.27
CA LEU A 741 -10.53 7.13 -1.09
C LEU A 741 -10.05 8.22 -0.10
N LEU A 742 -9.55 9.37 -0.60
CA LEU A 742 -9.11 10.49 0.23
C LEU A 742 -10.30 11.13 0.95
N VAL A 743 -11.38 11.43 0.21
CA VAL A 743 -12.60 12.01 0.79
C VAL A 743 -13.25 11.05 1.79
N THR A 744 -13.20 9.74 1.54
CA THR A 744 -13.61 8.73 2.53
C THR A 744 -12.77 8.82 3.81
N ALA A 745 -11.45 8.96 3.69
CA ALA A 745 -10.57 9.13 4.85
C ALA A 745 -10.86 10.44 5.61
N LEU A 746 -11.05 11.55 4.89
CA LEU A 746 -11.43 12.85 5.46
C LEU A 746 -12.79 12.78 6.15
N GLN A 747 -13.76 12.09 5.58
CA GLN A 747 -15.07 11.86 6.20
C GLN A 747 -14.93 11.16 7.55
N ASN A 748 -14.09 10.13 7.63
CA ASN A 748 -13.84 9.40 8.87
C ASN A 748 -13.04 10.24 9.89
N LEU A 749 -12.14 11.11 9.43
CA LEU A 749 -11.46 12.06 10.30
C LEU A 749 -12.43 13.12 10.85
N TYR A 750 -13.33 13.65 10.02
CA TYR A 750 -14.39 14.58 10.41
C TYR A 750 -15.37 13.94 11.40
N LYS A 751 -15.74 12.66 11.23
CA LYS A 751 -16.52 11.92 12.23
C LYS A 751 -15.86 11.88 13.61
N THR A 752 -14.53 12.02 13.69
CA THR A 752 -13.78 11.97 14.95
C THR A 752 -13.72 13.33 15.63
N TRP A 753 -13.42 14.36 14.85
CA TRP A 753 -13.08 15.69 15.37
C TRP A 753 -14.20 16.74 15.18
N GLY A 754 -15.19 16.46 14.35
CA GLY A 754 -16.28 17.38 14.02
C GLY A 754 -15.75 18.74 13.60
N ASP A 755 -16.33 19.80 14.15
CA ASP A 755 -16.00 21.20 13.82
C ASP A 755 -14.64 21.68 14.36
N GLN A 756 -13.92 20.81 15.09
CA GLN A 756 -12.51 21.06 15.44
C GLN A 756 -11.58 20.82 14.24
N LEU A 757 -12.00 20.01 13.27
CA LEU A 757 -11.21 19.70 12.07
C LEU A 757 -11.34 20.80 11.02
N GLU A 758 -10.19 21.36 10.62
CA GLU A 758 -10.07 22.34 9.53
C GLU A 758 -9.20 21.73 8.43
N VAL A 759 -9.72 21.67 7.20
CA VAL A 759 -8.94 21.22 6.03
C VAL A 759 -8.59 22.43 5.17
N HIS A 760 -7.30 22.70 5.04
CA HIS A 760 -6.77 23.77 4.21
C HIS A 760 -6.18 23.19 2.94
N LEU A 761 -6.53 23.77 1.80
CA LEU A 761 -6.09 23.29 0.49
C LEU A 761 -5.02 24.24 -0.06
N VAL A 762 -3.88 23.69 -0.48
CA VAL A 762 -2.81 24.45 -1.14
C VAL A 762 -2.52 23.80 -2.48
N GLY A 763 -2.66 24.56 -3.56
CA GLY A 763 -2.47 24.07 -4.93
C GLY A 763 -1.47 24.91 -5.68
N HIS A 764 -0.38 24.30 -6.14
CA HIS A 764 0.57 24.95 -7.04
C HIS A 764 0.32 24.50 -8.48
N SER A 765 0.31 25.44 -9.43
CA SER A 765 0.19 25.13 -10.86
C SER A 765 -0.99 24.19 -11.17
N ALA A 766 -0.75 23.04 -11.82
CA ALA A 766 -1.77 22.05 -12.14
C ALA A 766 -2.43 21.39 -10.91
N GLY A 767 -1.84 21.55 -9.72
CA GLY A 767 -2.47 21.16 -8.45
C GLY A 767 -3.81 21.86 -8.23
N SER A 768 -4.04 23.04 -8.84
CA SER A 768 -5.34 23.70 -8.84
C SER A 768 -6.44 22.86 -9.51
N ILE A 769 -6.10 22.11 -10.57
CA ILE A 769 -7.06 21.25 -11.29
C ILE A 769 -7.47 20.08 -10.40
N PHE A 770 -6.50 19.44 -9.72
CA PHE A 770 -6.78 18.40 -8.74
C PHE A 770 -7.69 18.90 -7.62
N LEU A 771 -7.40 20.08 -7.07
CA LEU A 771 -8.19 20.66 -5.98
C LEU A 771 -9.62 21.03 -6.41
N GLY A 772 -9.82 21.49 -7.65
CA GLY A 772 -11.16 21.74 -8.19
C GLY A 772 -12.03 20.48 -8.18
N TRP A 773 -11.52 19.37 -8.72
CA TRP A 773 -12.24 18.09 -8.69
C TRP A 773 -12.42 17.53 -7.27
N LEU A 774 -11.45 17.76 -6.36
CA LEU A 774 -11.56 17.36 -4.97
C LEU A 774 -12.68 18.14 -4.24
N LEU A 775 -12.83 19.43 -4.52
CA LEU A 775 -13.88 20.28 -3.96
C LEU A 775 -15.27 19.85 -4.43
N ASP A 776 -15.44 19.60 -5.73
CA ASP A 776 -16.68 19.02 -6.28
C ASP A 776 -17.05 17.71 -5.56
N LEU A 777 -16.07 16.84 -5.35
CA LEU A 777 -16.29 15.57 -4.68
C LEU A 777 -16.64 15.74 -3.20
N LEU A 778 -15.98 16.67 -2.49
CA LEU A 778 -16.33 17.02 -1.11
C LEU A 778 -17.78 17.54 -1.03
N ALA A 779 -18.17 18.45 -1.92
CA ALA A 779 -19.51 19.00 -1.99
C ALA A 779 -20.55 17.92 -2.33
N PHE A 780 -20.26 17.06 -3.31
CA PHE A 780 -21.10 15.91 -3.67
C PHE A 780 -21.32 14.96 -2.48
N ARG A 781 -20.33 14.85 -1.58
CA ARG A 781 -20.40 14.03 -0.35
C ARG A 781 -20.93 14.79 0.87
N GLY A 782 -21.37 16.04 0.71
CA GLY A 782 -21.89 16.89 1.79
C GLY A 782 -20.82 17.37 2.78
N LEU A 783 -19.55 17.36 2.38
CA LEU A 783 -18.38 17.72 3.19
C LEU A 783 -17.74 19.05 2.76
N GLU A 784 -18.45 19.87 1.98
CA GLU A 784 -17.95 21.16 1.46
C GLU A 784 -17.39 22.07 2.57
N LYS A 785 -18.08 22.16 3.71
CA LYS A 785 -17.68 22.99 4.87
C LYS A 785 -16.35 22.56 5.50
N LEU A 786 -15.86 21.37 5.18
CA LEU A 786 -14.58 20.88 5.69
C LEU A 786 -13.41 21.68 5.10
N ALA A 787 -13.53 22.13 3.85
CA ALA A 787 -12.54 23.00 3.21
C ALA A 787 -12.66 24.41 3.81
N THR A 788 -11.67 24.80 4.60
CA THR A 788 -11.67 26.06 5.37
C THR A 788 -10.99 27.21 4.62
N SER A 789 -9.95 26.93 3.84
CA SER A 789 -9.27 27.93 3.01
C SER A 789 -8.62 27.30 1.80
N LEU A 790 -8.52 28.05 0.71
CA LEU A 790 -7.86 27.64 -0.53
C LEU A 790 -6.71 28.59 -0.88
N HIS A 791 -5.49 28.07 -1.04
CA HIS A 791 -4.31 28.86 -1.42
C HIS A 791 -3.80 28.37 -2.76
N LEU A 792 -3.80 29.24 -3.77
CA LEU A 792 -3.41 28.89 -5.13
C LEU A 792 -2.14 29.64 -5.53
N TYR A 793 -1.10 28.90 -5.90
CA TYR A 793 0.14 29.45 -6.42
C TYR A 793 0.21 29.21 -7.92
N ALA A 794 0.32 30.28 -8.72
CA ALA A 794 0.36 30.25 -10.18
C ALA A 794 -0.60 29.19 -10.81
N PRO A 795 -1.91 29.20 -10.48
CA PRO A 795 -2.83 28.13 -10.85
C PRO A 795 -2.92 27.94 -12.37
N ALA A 796 -2.64 26.72 -12.84
CA ALA A 796 -2.56 26.40 -14.27
C ALA A 796 -3.88 25.84 -14.84
N CYS A 797 -5.02 26.25 -14.28
CA CYS A 797 -6.35 25.88 -14.78
C CYS A 797 -6.95 27.03 -15.60
N THR A 798 -7.85 26.70 -16.53
CA THR A 798 -8.56 27.75 -17.30
C THR A 798 -9.53 28.52 -16.41
N VAL A 799 -9.86 29.76 -16.78
CA VAL A 799 -10.91 30.52 -16.08
C VAL A 799 -12.28 29.82 -16.15
N GLN A 800 -12.54 29.07 -17.24
CA GLN A 800 -13.73 28.24 -17.35
C GLN A 800 -13.76 27.14 -16.29
N PHE A 801 -12.64 26.45 -16.08
CA PHE A 801 -12.50 25.47 -15.01
C PHE A 801 -12.71 26.12 -13.63
N ALA A 802 -12.12 27.30 -13.39
CA ALA A 802 -12.29 28.03 -12.14
C ALA A 802 -13.77 28.40 -11.86
N ASN A 803 -14.50 28.86 -12.88
CA ASN A 803 -15.94 29.10 -12.76
C ASN A 803 -16.74 27.83 -12.45
N GLN A 804 -16.31 26.68 -12.97
CA GLN A 804 -17.01 25.42 -12.74
C GLN A 804 -16.75 24.84 -11.36
N HIS A 805 -15.52 24.95 -10.85
CA HIS A 805 -15.05 24.18 -9.69
C HIS A 805 -14.70 25.01 -8.46
N PHE A 806 -14.51 26.33 -8.60
CA PHE A 806 -14.22 27.21 -7.46
C PHE A 806 -15.34 28.21 -7.22
N ALA A 807 -15.90 28.79 -8.28
CA ALA A 807 -16.96 29.78 -8.16
C ALA A 807 -18.23 29.28 -7.43
N PRO A 808 -18.65 28.01 -7.50
CA PRO A 808 -19.83 27.55 -6.78
C PRO A 808 -19.68 27.53 -5.24
N HIS A 809 -18.46 27.70 -4.72
CA HIS A 809 -18.16 27.60 -3.30
C HIS A 809 -17.98 28.98 -2.67
N ASP A 810 -19.04 29.79 -2.63
CA ASP A 810 -19.00 31.20 -2.20
C ASP A 810 -18.30 31.43 -0.84
N ALA A 811 -18.64 30.61 0.16
CA ALA A 811 -18.04 30.71 1.50
C ALA A 811 -16.54 30.36 1.52
N LEU A 812 -16.11 29.42 0.66
CA LEU A 812 -14.69 29.11 0.51
C LEU A 812 -13.97 30.21 -0.27
N LEU A 813 -14.62 30.80 -1.28
CA LEU A 813 -14.08 31.92 -2.05
C LEU A 813 -13.75 33.13 -1.16
N GLU A 814 -14.50 33.38 -0.08
CA GLU A 814 -14.17 34.38 0.94
C GLU A 814 -12.85 34.09 1.70
N ASN A 815 -12.37 32.85 1.64
CA ASN A 815 -11.11 32.37 2.23
C ASN A 815 -10.13 31.79 1.19
N THR A 816 -10.30 32.18 -0.08
CA THR A 816 -9.35 31.89 -1.17
C THR A 816 -8.26 32.96 -1.28
N TYR A 817 -7.03 32.55 -1.53
CA TYR A 817 -5.88 33.42 -1.74
C TYR A 817 -5.12 32.97 -2.99
N MET A 818 -4.60 33.94 -3.75
CA MET A 818 -3.82 33.68 -4.94
C MET A 818 -2.47 34.39 -4.85
N ASP A 819 -1.40 33.69 -5.19
CA ASP A 819 -0.08 34.27 -5.42
C ASP A 819 0.29 33.95 -6.88
N ILE A 820 0.45 34.99 -7.72
CA ILE A 820 0.69 34.89 -9.18
C ILE A 820 1.88 35.76 -9.58
N LEU A 821 2.49 35.52 -10.76
CA LEU A 821 3.54 36.40 -11.28
C LEU A 821 2.94 37.57 -12.07
N SER A 822 3.68 38.68 -12.18
CA SER A 822 3.34 39.75 -13.11
C SER A 822 3.49 39.31 -14.56
N ASP A 823 2.73 39.93 -15.47
CA ASP A 823 2.85 39.67 -16.93
C ASP A 823 4.29 39.84 -17.45
N LYS A 824 5.05 40.78 -16.86
CA LYS A 824 6.49 40.97 -17.14
C LYS A 824 7.26 39.70 -16.80
N ASN A 825 7.17 39.23 -15.55
CA ASN A 825 7.90 38.07 -15.07
C ASN A 825 7.47 36.77 -15.78
N GLU A 826 6.18 36.61 -16.11
CA GLU A 826 5.69 35.47 -16.90
C GLU A 826 6.30 35.43 -18.32
N ARG A 827 6.60 36.59 -18.92
CA ARG A 827 7.25 36.67 -20.24
C ARG A 827 8.77 36.58 -20.19
N ASP A 828 9.36 36.91 -19.04
CA ASP A 828 10.81 36.78 -18.80
C ASP A 828 11.20 35.37 -18.27
N ASP A 829 10.21 34.52 -17.96
CA ASP A 829 10.40 33.12 -17.55
C ASP A 829 10.63 32.19 -18.76
N GLN A 830 10.90 30.90 -18.52
CA GLN A 830 11.19 29.94 -19.57
C GLN A 830 10.84 28.49 -19.21
N VAL A 831 10.58 27.66 -20.22
CA VAL A 831 10.39 26.20 -20.09
C VAL A 831 11.48 25.47 -20.87
N ALA A 832 12.26 24.65 -20.14
CA ALA A 832 13.34 23.80 -20.67
C ALA A 832 14.41 24.54 -21.49
N GLU A 833 14.65 25.82 -21.19
CA GLU A 833 15.54 26.77 -21.88
C GLU A 833 15.21 27.03 -23.35
N ILE A 834 14.09 26.47 -23.82
CA ILE A 834 13.70 26.48 -25.24
C ILE A 834 12.50 27.41 -25.46
N TYR A 835 11.42 27.24 -24.69
CA TYR A 835 10.27 28.14 -24.75
C TYR A 835 10.52 29.34 -23.83
N ARG A 836 10.51 30.56 -24.37
CA ARG A 836 11.02 31.75 -23.67
C ARG A 836 9.94 32.56 -22.94
N LYS A 837 8.92 31.87 -22.47
CA LYS A 837 7.90 32.39 -21.56
C LYS A 837 7.59 31.32 -20.53
N SER A 838 6.78 31.67 -19.54
CA SER A 838 6.34 30.76 -18.50
C SER A 838 5.54 29.57 -19.01
N LEU A 839 5.37 28.59 -18.12
CA LEU A 839 4.47 27.47 -18.34
C LEU A 839 3.02 27.92 -18.59
N LEU A 840 2.53 28.97 -17.91
CA LEU A 840 1.15 29.43 -18.08
C LEU A 840 0.92 29.98 -19.49
N TYR A 841 1.91 30.68 -20.06
CA TYR A 841 1.87 31.10 -21.46
C TYR A 841 1.89 29.92 -22.42
N MET A 842 2.71 28.90 -22.16
CA MET A 842 2.73 27.70 -23.00
C MET A 842 1.37 26.99 -22.98
N VAL A 843 0.76 26.87 -21.79
CA VAL A 843 -0.58 26.29 -21.62
C VAL A 843 -1.62 27.11 -22.39
N SER A 844 -1.63 28.43 -22.19
CA SER A 844 -2.50 29.39 -22.87
C SER A 844 -2.41 29.33 -24.40
N ASP A 845 -1.19 29.33 -24.93
CA ASP A 845 -0.94 29.59 -26.35
C ASP A 845 -0.87 28.29 -27.17
N ALA A 846 -0.45 27.18 -26.56
CA ALA A 846 -0.18 25.93 -27.28
C ALA A 846 -0.93 24.69 -26.77
N LEU A 847 -1.22 24.58 -25.47
CA LEU A 847 -1.73 23.32 -24.90
C LEU A 847 -3.26 23.29 -24.74
N GLU A 848 -3.90 24.44 -24.61
CA GLU A 848 -5.35 24.53 -24.63
C GLU A 848 -5.93 24.45 -26.05
N MET A 849 -7.24 24.19 -26.12
CA MET A 849 -7.95 24.05 -27.40
C MET A 849 -7.91 25.34 -28.21
N ASP A 850 -8.28 26.45 -27.56
CA ASP A 850 -8.23 27.79 -28.13
C ASP A 850 -6.84 28.41 -27.89
N VAL A 851 -6.30 29.12 -28.89
CA VAL A 851 -5.03 29.85 -28.72
C VAL A 851 -5.27 31.05 -27.79
N ARG A 852 -4.30 31.35 -26.92
CA ARG A 852 -4.38 32.42 -25.93
C ARG A 852 -5.55 32.25 -24.96
N THR A 853 -5.82 31.02 -24.55
CA THR A 853 -6.86 30.70 -23.57
C THR A 853 -6.53 31.36 -22.23
N PRO A 854 -7.44 32.12 -21.60
CA PRO A 854 -7.18 32.73 -20.30
C PRO A 854 -6.97 31.66 -19.20
N ILE A 855 -5.75 31.61 -18.66
CA ILE A 855 -5.36 30.72 -17.55
C ILE A 855 -5.41 31.51 -16.24
N LEU A 856 -6.06 30.94 -15.22
CA LEU A 856 -6.38 31.59 -13.96
C LEU A 856 -5.17 32.27 -13.30
N GLY A 857 -3.99 31.66 -13.38
CA GLY A 857 -2.77 32.18 -12.78
C GLY A 857 -2.13 33.35 -13.51
N MET A 858 -2.58 33.71 -14.71
CA MET A 858 -2.01 34.85 -15.45
C MET A 858 -2.59 36.16 -14.94
N ASP A 859 -1.71 37.11 -14.61
CA ASP A 859 -2.04 38.49 -14.21
C ASP A 859 -3.06 39.16 -15.16
N ASN A 860 -2.92 38.92 -16.47
CA ASN A 860 -3.83 39.44 -17.50
C ASN A 860 -5.30 39.06 -17.33
N THR A 861 -5.63 37.94 -16.69
CA THR A 861 -7.03 37.53 -16.49
C THR A 861 -7.82 38.52 -15.64
N THR A 862 -7.13 39.23 -14.74
CA THR A 862 -7.74 40.24 -13.87
C THR A 862 -7.86 41.62 -14.53
N LYS A 863 -7.16 41.86 -15.65
CA LYS A 863 -7.09 43.17 -16.31
C LYS A 863 -8.25 43.35 -17.30
N PRO A 864 -9.15 44.35 -17.12
CA PRO A 864 -10.28 44.55 -18.04
C PRO A 864 -9.88 44.74 -19.52
N ALA A 865 -8.69 45.31 -19.76
CA ALA A 865 -8.14 45.57 -21.08
C ALA A 865 -7.62 44.32 -21.82
N PHE A 866 -7.51 43.17 -21.15
CA PHE A 866 -7.09 41.93 -21.81
C PHE A 866 -8.24 41.39 -22.66
N THR A 867 -8.14 41.58 -23.98
CA THR A 867 -9.13 41.17 -25.00
C THR A 867 -8.56 40.27 -26.11
N ASN A 868 -7.27 39.92 -26.04
CA ASN A 868 -6.53 39.31 -27.15
C ASN A 868 -6.56 37.77 -27.16
N TRP A 869 -7.62 37.14 -26.65
CA TRP A 869 -7.79 35.68 -26.75
C TRP A 869 -8.30 35.31 -28.16
N ASP A 870 -7.81 34.20 -28.73
CA ASP A 870 -8.18 33.72 -30.07
C ASP A 870 -9.21 32.58 -30.00
N GLY A 871 -10.16 32.75 -29.07
CA GLY A 871 -11.11 31.72 -28.67
C GLY A 871 -12.56 32.02 -29.05
N SER A 872 -13.41 31.01 -28.88
CA SER A 872 -14.85 31.13 -29.13
C SER A 872 -15.52 32.17 -28.21
N ALA A 873 -16.76 32.60 -28.54
CA ALA A 873 -17.55 33.50 -27.70
C ALA A 873 -17.68 33.01 -26.23
N SER A 874 -17.66 31.68 -26.03
CA SER A 874 -17.72 31.07 -24.70
C SER A 874 -16.50 31.38 -23.81
N THR A 875 -15.32 31.55 -24.40
CA THR A 875 -14.08 31.88 -23.67
C THR A 875 -14.14 33.30 -23.10
N GLY A 876 -14.70 34.25 -23.87
CA GLY A 876 -14.92 35.61 -23.41
C GLY A 876 -15.97 35.70 -22.30
N GLU A 877 -17.06 34.93 -22.41
CA GLU A 877 -18.10 34.85 -21.38
C GLU A 877 -17.55 34.24 -20.08
N ALA A 878 -16.77 33.15 -20.16
CA ALA A 878 -16.12 32.56 -18.99
C ALA A 878 -15.21 33.56 -18.28
N LEU A 879 -14.43 34.35 -19.03
CA LEU A 879 -13.57 35.38 -18.43
C LEU A 879 -14.37 36.51 -17.77
N ALA A 880 -15.47 36.95 -18.39
CA ALA A 880 -16.36 37.95 -17.81
C ALA A 880 -17.01 37.46 -16.51
N ASN A 881 -17.50 36.21 -16.50
CA ASN A 881 -18.08 35.58 -15.33
C ASN A 881 -17.06 35.49 -14.18
N TRP A 882 -15.84 35.03 -14.46
CA TRP A 882 -14.80 34.93 -13.43
C TRP A 882 -14.44 36.29 -12.83
N ARG A 883 -14.32 37.33 -13.65
CA ARG A 883 -14.05 38.71 -13.18
C ARG A 883 -15.18 39.22 -12.27
N GLN A 884 -16.42 38.88 -12.59
CA GLN A 884 -17.56 39.22 -11.74
C GLN A 884 -17.48 38.47 -10.41
N THR A 885 -17.21 37.16 -10.42
CA THR A 885 -16.98 36.35 -9.21
C THR A 885 -15.87 36.92 -8.33
N VAL A 886 -14.73 37.29 -8.93
CA VAL A 886 -13.59 37.90 -8.22
C VAL A 886 -13.99 39.21 -7.53
N LYS A 887 -14.81 40.03 -8.20
CA LYS A 887 -15.29 41.29 -7.68
C LYS A 887 -16.26 41.09 -6.50
N GLU A 888 -17.21 40.17 -6.66
CA GLU A 888 -18.22 39.86 -5.64
C GLU A 888 -17.59 39.26 -4.38
N ALA A 889 -16.70 38.27 -4.55
CA ALA A 889 -15.98 37.65 -3.43
C ALA A 889 -14.88 38.56 -2.83
N GLY A 890 -14.52 39.67 -3.49
CA GLY A 890 -13.40 40.51 -3.08
C GLY A 890 -12.03 39.81 -3.17
N LEU A 891 -11.92 38.78 -4.01
CA LEU A 891 -10.71 37.97 -4.18
C LEU A 891 -9.53 38.81 -4.70
N GLY A 892 -9.78 39.87 -5.46
CA GLY A 892 -8.73 40.76 -5.95
C GLY A 892 -7.86 41.40 -4.84
N LYS A 893 -8.41 41.61 -3.63
CA LYS A 893 -7.64 42.10 -2.46
C LYS A 893 -6.75 41.02 -1.83
N ARG A 894 -6.98 39.76 -2.18
CA ARG A 894 -6.32 38.55 -1.67
C ARG A 894 -5.48 37.85 -2.74
N THR A 895 -5.36 38.47 -3.92
CA THR A 895 -4.42 38.10 -4.98
C THR A 895 -3.17 38.96 -4.87
N LEU A 896 -2.02 38.32 -4.68
CA LEU A 896 -0.71 38.96 -4.72
C LEU A 896 -0.07 38.73 -6.08
N VAL A 897 0.40 39.81 -6.70
CA VAL A 897 1.19 39.77 -7.94
C VAL A 897 2.67 39.94 -7.58
N VAL A 898 3.48 38.93 -7.85
CA VAL A 898 4.93 38.93 -7.65
C VAL A 898 5.56 39.60 -8.87
N ASP A 899 5.91 40.88 -8.71
CA ASP A 899 6.50 41.73 -9.75
C ASP A 899 8.02 41.94 -9.58
N THR A 900 8.60 41.38 -8.52
CA THR A 900 10.05 41.39 -8.29
C THR A 900 10.75 40.38 -9.18
N ASP A 901 11.87 40.73 -9.81
CA ASP A 901 12.63 39.83 -10.69
C ASP A 901 13.18 38.58 -9.96
N LYS A 902 13.34 38.67 -8.63
CA LYS A 902 13.86 37.58 -7.80
C LYS A 902 13.06 37.39 -6.52
N VAL A 903 13.01 36.15 -6.04
CA VAL A 903 12.34 35.77 -4.79
C VAL A 903 13.31 35.13 -3.79
N PRO A 904 13.12 35.36 -2.47
CA PRO A 904 14.00 34.83 -1.44
C PRO A 904 13.72 33.35 -1.16
N MET A 905 14.78 32.53 -1.14
CA MET A 905 14.72 31.14 -0.67
C MET A 905 15.07 30.97 0.81
N THR A 906 15.57 32.03 1.45
CA THR A 906 15.95 32.06 2.85
C THR A 906 15.45 33.33 3.51
N SER A 907 15.21 33.28 4.82
CA SER A 907 14.73 34.44 5.58
C SER A 907 15.75 35.59 5.66
N ASP A 908 17.04 35.32 5.40
CA ASP A 908 18.10 36.35 5.33
C ASP A 908 18.26 36.97 3.93
N GLY A 909 17.46 36.52 2.96
CA GLY A 909 17.43 37.06 1.58
C GLY A 909 18.67 36.72 0.74
N LYS A 910 19.58 35.87 1.22
CA LYS A 910 20.80 35.52 0.47
C LYS A 910 20.51 34.48 -0.62
N ASN A 911 21.22 34.62 -1.74
CA ASN A 911 21.10 33.76 -2.92
C ASN A 911 19.65 33.63 -3.43
N PRO A 912 18.96 34.73 -3.75
CA PRO A 912 17.60 34.67 -4.28
C PRO A 912 17.60 34.04 -5.69
N ILE A 913 16.51 33.34 -6.03
CA ILE A 913 16.27 32.78 -7.38
C ILE A 913 15.44 33.75 -8.20
N ASN A 914 15.47 33.59 -9.52
CA ASN A 914 14.56 34.32 -10.41
C ASN A 914 13.11 34.01 -10.04
N ALA A 915 12.25 35.03 -10.09
CA ALA A 915 10.82 34.84 -10.00
C ALA A 915 10.35 34.09 -11.26
N SER A 916 9.93 32.85 -11.07
CA SER A 916 9.48 31.95 -12.13
C SER A 916 8.25 31.17 -11.70
N HIS A 917 7.58 30.53 -12.65
CA HIS A 917 6.38 29.73 -12.41
C HIS A 917 6.59 28.66 -11.30
N GLY A 918 7.80 28.09 -11.25
CA GLY A 918 8.19 27.09 -10.26
C GLY A 918 8.62 27.65 -8.89
N SER A 919 8.82 28.96 -8.76
CA SER A 919 9.52 29.57 -7.61
C SER A 919 8.68 29.75 -6.34
N PHE A 920 7.35 29.62 -6.42
CA PHE A 920 6.44 29.89 -5.28
C PHE A 920 6.68 28.97 -4.08
N ASP A 921 6.87 27.68 -4.33
CA ASP A 921 7.14 26.67 -3.30
C ASP A 921 8.55 26.80 -2.69
N ASN A 922 9.44 27.56 -3.35
CA ASN A 922 10.78 27.89 -2.87
C ASN A 922 10.84 29.28 -2.22
N ASN A 923 9.75 30.05 -2.27
CA ASN A 923 9.69 31.40 -1.70
C ASN A 923 9.26 31.35 -0.22
N VAL A 924 10.21 31.63 0.67
CA VAL A 924 9.96 31.59 2.12
C VAL A 924 8.86 32.56 2.57
N GLU A 925 8.67 33.67 1.87
CA GLU A 925 7.63 34.66 2.19
C GLU A 925 6.24 34.15 1.81
N VAL A 926 6.11 33.50 0.64
CA VAL A 926 4.84 32.90 0.18
C VAL A 926 4.40 31.82 1.16
N VAL A 927 5.29 30.87 1.46
CA VAL A 927 4.98 29.76 2.39
C VAL A 927 4.70 30.28 3.80
N SER A 928 5.45 31.29 4.27
CA SER A 928 5.19 31.93 5.57
C SER A 928 3.81 32.56 5.62
N ARG A 929 3.42 33.34 4.59
CA ARG A 929 2.08 33.98 4.53
C ARG A 929 0.97 32.95 4.53
N THR A 930 1.12 31.86 3.79
CA THR A 930 0.13 30.78 3.77
C THR A 930 -0.05 30.16 5.16
N LEU A 931 1.04 29.84 5.86
CA LEU A 931 0.96 29.34 7.23
C LEU A 931 0.37 30.37 8.21
N GLN A 932 0.68 31.66 8.05
CA GLN A 932 0.08 32.73 8.86
C GLN A 932 -1.43 32.82 8.65
N ARG A 933 -1.90 32.74 7.39
CA ARG A 933 -3.33 32.71 7.03
C ARG A 933 -4.03 31.48 7.62
N ILE A 934 -3.43 30.29 7.48
CA ILE A 934 -3.98 29.03 8.00
C ILE A 934 -4.07 29.03 9.53
N THR A 935 -3.02 29.50 10.20
CA THR A 935 -2.95 29.50 11.68
C THR A 935 -3.67 30.68 12.32
N GLY A 936 -3.99 31.73 11.54
CA GLY A 936 -4.51 33.00 12.03
C GLY A 936 -3.50 33.79 12.87
N LYS A 937 -2.20 33.44 12.82
CA LYS A 937 -1.15 34.07 13.64
C LYS A 937 -0.30 35.01 12.80
N SER A 938 -0.04 36.20 13.31
CA SER A 938 0.91 37.15 12.70
C SER A 938 2.37 36.66 12.79
N ARG A 939 2.71 35.92 13.84
CA ARG A 939 4.03 35.31 14.04
C ARG A 939 3.91 33.78 14.10
N LEU A 940 4.68 33.12 13.24
CA LEU A 940 4.79 31.66 13.21
C LEU A 940 5.55 31.13 14.43
N ALA A 941 5.14 29.98 14.94
CA ALA A 941 5.83 29.28 16.03
C ALA A 941 7.19 28.76 15.55
N MET A 942 7.23 28.26 14.31
CA MET A 942 8.46 27.93 13.59
C MET A 942 8.53 28.79 12.33
N PRO A 943 9.43 29.79 12.25
CA PRO A 943 9.64 30.56 11.03
C PRO A 943 10.05 29.66 9.86
N VAL A 944 9.61 29.98 8.65
CA VAL A 944 10.11 29.34 7.42
C VAL A 944 11.40 30.05 7.03
N ASP A 945 12.55 29.45 7.38
CA ASP A 945 13.85 30.11 7.28
C ASP A 945 14.70 29.63 6.09
N ASP A 946 14.52 28.40 5.60
CA ASP A 946 15.30 27.84 4.48
C ASP A 946 14.49 26.84 3.63
N LEU A 947 14.31 27.16 2.34
CA LEU A 947 13.69 26.29 1.32
C LEU A 947 14.64 26.01 0.13
N ARG A 948 15.96 26.10 0.35
CA ARG A 948 16.97 25.87 -0.71
C ARG A 948 17.18 24.39 -0.99
N GLY A 949 17.30 24.00 -2.25
CA GLY A 949 17.91 22.72 -2.64
C GLY A 949 16.99 21.66 -3.24
N PHE A 950 15.83 22.08 -3.73
CA PHE A 950 14.97 21.32 -4.64
C PHE A 950 14.48 22.24 -5.75
#